data_AF-A0A920LA87-F1
#
_entry.id   AF-A0A920LA87-F1
#
_cell.length_a   1.000
_cell.length_b   1.000
_cell.length_c   1.000
_cell.angle_alpha   90.00
_cell.angle_beta   90.00
_cell.angle_gamma   90.00
#
_symmetry.space_group_name_H-M   'P 1'
#
loop_
_entity.id
_entity.type
_entity.pdbx_description
1 polymer ?
#
loop_
_entity_poly.entity_id
_entity_poly.type
_entity_poly.pdbx_seq_one_letter_code
_entity_poly.pdbx_strand_id
1 'polypeptide(L)'
;MIEVDDFGKTQKEKMELQNFSLGNGFLEANGQTITFRESIMGSQEITITFSADGATGIYSTETWDETWMMSGANTTNMGEVKVFYAFEVSDSGKYYCEKAISAEQSSFADMIGSFYDFADPNAKGATEGTSLQGATIALANTGISTAEVCYDTDKANAFTNVFRYGIYNADGTRHGESAGSFPIRSDSLTGDDLFGWADYWGVWVDYYAQEAGIDPTTRKWKRDDGQSGGDFKCSTTECDLSKNYLEITKFSTSYRNLDSIHKIKLDISEPWETSAKAAWATLTNSTAANGGVVCEWTHYDDANNENCFYSYIGYWDKDGGTGNEGALTLTHGMKWSKNGDPEVQLSSPIVIDGSAYAGAMAISPGYIEQLGAWSPDIWTYFQIPGEAFETANHTSVAAGIGIKNEQIDRISVADLETYLATVDIDGDTNTTDPADRLACINLCLKPDLYNARLSDAVTRVSDNDPNNDDLYQVQYDSIWDTNHLFWDFDPGAGESFGELDGLAQSDITDYIIDSGKIYYQAVASANEMTVSDANTSAMATATASLKEPVTWKLYGMQVKRPDWTAANPYSLEYVSWSARTGFLVPARKSGDDIVPIHTFECPENALGTQYLLYDVDHPRYLGNGAKMAEDRFCNEKIWGGDVTTYFEIGIMTEGVYQLSESGNKVAIQQPKRLELDATQWTAAQQTAAGVSAAKGNLEIAEKTYQLQFEGFGSLWNIPGGFFNTCTGLYEGDYINGSWSDCYRWVSKFTIPDGSQLTDNSSGSPVTLYSKRLNGDQFLATKVVAGTRDYAAIQSANPIAEATKLTDMGPNGTEANKIGTVPTLLRNNGDPSVIMGKVKETTEQLATIPTAN
;
A
#
# COMPACT_ATOMS: atom_id res chain seq x y z
N MET A 1 2.65 -3.49 -42.64
CA MET A 1 1.91 -3.67 -41.36
C MET A 1 0.95 -4.85 -41.35
N ILE A 2 0.37 -5.32 -42.47
CA ILE A 2 -0.61 -6.44 -42.45
C ILE A 2 0.02 -7.84 -42.23
N GLU A 3 1.33 -8.03 -42.42
CA GLU A 3 1.99 -9.36 -42.28
C GLU A 3 2.49 -9.72 -40.86
N VAL A 4 2.51 -8.76 -39.94
CA VAL A 4 3.03 -8.93 -38.56
C VAL A 4 1.93 -9.42 -37.60
N ASP A 5 0.66 -9.18 -37.94
CA ASP A 5 -0.53 -9.49 -37.13
C ASP A 5 -1.25 -10.77 -37.56
N ASP A 6 -0.53 -11.72 -38.15
CA ASP A 6 -1.08 -13.04 -38.46
C ASP A 6 -1.25 -13.85 -37.15
N PHE A 7 -2.51 -14.09 -36.77
CA PHE A 7 -2.90 -14.88 -35.59
C PHE A 7 -2.40 -16.33 -35.62
N GLY A 8 -1.91 -16.84 -36.76
CA GLY A 8 -1.38 -18.20 -36.90
C GLY A 8 0.09 -18.41 -36.51
N LYS A 9 0.84 -17.35 -36.18
CA LYS A 9 2.29 -17.44 -35.89
C LYS A 9 2.59 -17.37 -34.40
N THR A 10 3.54 -18.19 -33.93
CA THR A 10 4.04 -18.15 -32.55
C THR A 10 4.74 -16.82 -32.25
N GLN A 11 4.85 -16.44 -30.97
CA GLN A 11 5.56 -15.22 -30.56
C GLN A 11 7.00 -15.20 -31.10
N LYS A 12 7.68 -16.36 -31.07
CA LYS A 12 9.01 -16.54 -31.65
C LYS A 12 9.04 -16.30 -33.16
N GLU A 13 8.09 -16.86 -33.92
CA GLU A 13 8.01 -16.63 -35.37
C GLU A 13 7.67 -15.18 -35.71
N LYS A 14 6.87 -14.50 -34.88
CA LYS A 14 6.60 -13.07 -35.01
C LYS A 14 7.86 -12.24 -34.73
N MET A 15 8.64 -12.58 -33.71
CA MET A 15 9.93 -11.94 -33.40
C MET A 15 10.99 -12.20 -34.50
N GLU A 16 11.05 -13.41 -35.05
CA GLU A 16 11.96 -13.78 -36.13
C GLU A 16 11.58 -13.12 -37.46
N LEU A 17 10.29 -12.94 -37.75
CA LEU A 17 9.79 -12.17 -38.90
C LEU A 17 9.99 -10.66 -38.75
N GLN A 18 10.05 -10.18 -37.52
CA GLN A 18 10.28 -8.77 -37.26
C GLN A 18 11.71 -8.34 -37.53
N ASN A 19 12.70 -9.27 -37.58
CA ASN A 19 14.13 -9.07 -37.84
C ASN A 19 14.62 -7.60 -37.71
N PHE A 20 14.26 -6.96 -36.60
CA PHE A 20 14.59 -5.56 -36.35
C PHE A 20 16.00 -5.62 -35.80
N SER A 21 16.95 -5.11 -36.57
CA SER A 21 18.25 -4.75 -36.03
C SER A 21 18.01 -3.63 -35.01
N LEU A 22 18.00 -3.96 -33.71
CA LEU A 22 17.96 -2.97 -32.64
C LEU A 22 19.27 -2.18 -32.66
N GLY A 23 19.21 -0.98 -33.23
CA GLY A 23 20.21 0.08 -33.13
C GLY A 23 21.27 0.08 -34.23
N ASN A 24 21.32 1.16 -35.02
CA ASN A 24 22.54 1.60 -35.69
C ASN A 24 22.97 2.92 -35.04
N GLY A 25 24.19 2.92 -34.52
CA GLY A 25 24.84 4.09 -33.91
C GLY A 25 26.07 4.47 -34.70
N PHE A 26 26.23 5.76 -34.97
CA PHE A 26 27.38 6.30 -35.67
C PHE A 26 28.26 7.10 -34.71
N LEU A 27 29.56 6.84 -34.71
CA LEU A 27 30.51 7.43 -33.77
C LEU A 27 31.69 8.08 -34.51
N GLU A 28 32.10 9.27 -34.07
CA GLU A 28 33.40 9.87 -34.40
C GLU A 28 34.11 10.27 -33.09
N ALA A 29 35.37 9.92 -32.97
CA ALA A 29 36.23 10.35 -31.87
C ALA A 29 37.44 11.09 -32.44
N ASN A 30 37.60 12.37 -32.07
CA ASN A 30 38.70 13.21 -32.51
C ASN A 30 39.27 14.01 -31.33
N GLY A 31 40.47 13.61 -30.88
CA GLY A 31 41.12 14.23 -29.73
C GLY A 31 40.29 14.07 -28.45
N GLN A 32 39.81 15.19 -27.90
CA GLN A 32 38.97 15.22 -26.70
C GLN A 32 37.47 15.29 -27.02
N THR A 33 37.10 15.21 -28.29
CA THR A 33 35.71 15.35 -28.75
C THR A 33 35.17 14.01 -29.23
N ILE A 34 33.97 13.66 -28.75
CA ILE A 34 33.20 12.49 -29.20
C ILE A 34 31.89 13.00 -29.78
N THR A 35 31.54 12.53 -30.97
CA THR A 35 30.19 12.71 -31.54
C THR A 35 29.54 11.36 -31.73
N PHE A 36 28.30 11.23 -31.26
CA PHE A 36 27.46 10.05 -31.40
C PHE A 36 26.10 10.44 -31.97
N ARG A 37 25.57 9.61 -32.87
CA ARG A 37 24.20 9.69 -33.37
C ARG A 37 23.57 8.30 -33.38
N GLU A 38 22.34 8.18 -32.92
CA GLU A 38 21.55 6.96 -33.07
C GLU A 38 20.42 7.12 -34.10
N SER A 39 19.98 5.99 -34.66
CA SER A 39 18.99 5.95 -35.76
C SER A 39 17.68 5.23 -35.40
N ILE A 40 17.53 4.74 -34.16
CA ILE A 40 16.30 4.10 -33.67
C ILE A 40 15.84 4.82 -32.41
N MET A 41 14.53 5.06 -32.30
CA MET A 41 13.87 5.71 -31.15
C MET A 41 14.26 7.18 -30.92
N GLY A 42 14.02 8.01 -31.94
CA GLY A 42 14.02 9.47 -31.80
C GLY A 42 15.29 10.21 -32.19
N SER A 43 16.12 9.57 -33.02
CA SER A 43 17.25 10.20 -33.72
C SER A 43 18.19 11.02 -32.83
N GLN A 44 18.52 10.54 -31.62
CA GLN A 44 19.30 11.33 -30.66
C GLN A 44 20.74 11.56 -31.14
N GLU A 45 21.25 12.76 -30.87
CA GLU A 45 22.58 13.22 -31.29
C GLU A 45 23.28 13.85 -30.09
N ILE A 46 24.59 13.61 -29.97
CA ILE A 46 25.41 14.24 -28.96
C ILE A 46 26.82 14.51 -29.49
N THR A 47 27.33 15.71 -29.26
CA THR A 47 28.75 16.05 -29.39
C THR A 47 29.22 16.56 -28.04
N ILE A 48 30.25 15.92 -27.49
CA ILE A 48 30.84 16.28 -26.20
C ILE A 48 32.35 16.48 -26.38
N THR A 49 32.86 17.59 -25.86
CA THR A 49 34.30 17.89 -25.78
C THR A 49 34.72 17.93 -24.32
N PHE A 50 35.62 17.04 -23.94
CA PHE A 50 36.18 16.96 -22.61
C PHE A 50 37.30 17.98 -22.40
N SER A 51 37.43 18.44 -21.17
CA SER A 51 38.52 19.29 -20.70
C SER A 51 39.07 18.76 -19.37
N ALA A 52 40.09 19.41 -18.82
CA ALA A 52 40.62 19.05 -17.50
C ALA A 52 39.65 19.35 -16.34
N ASP A 53 38.63 20.19 -16.56
CA ASP A 53 37.66 20.62 -15.54
C ASP A 53 36.21 20.19 -15.86
N GLY A 54 36.03 19.18 -16.72
CA GLY A 54 34.69 18.67 -17.07
C GLY A 54 34.48 18.59 -18.58
N ALA A 55 33.37 19.11 -19.09
CA ALA A 55 33.02 19.01 -20.50
C ALA A 55 32.08 20.11 -20.99
N THR A 56 32.05 20.34 -22.31
CA THR A 56 31.02 21.14 -22.98
C THR A 56 30.48 20.36 -24.17
N GLY A 57 29.25 20.65 -24.60
CA GLY A 57 28.70 19.93 -25.73
C GLY A 57 27.33 20.40 -26.18
N ILE A 58 26.80 19.67 -27.16
CA ILE A 58 25.41 19.77 -27.62
C ILE A 58 24.83 18.36 -27.56
N TYR A 59 23.60 18.22 -27.08
CA TYR A 59 22.81 17.00 -27.26
C TYR A 59 21.42 17.32 -27.78
N SER A 60 20.73 16.34 -28.35
CA SER A 60 19.33 16.44 -28.75
C SER A 60 18.46 15.43 -28.05
N THR A 61 17.22 15.82 -27.75
CA THR A 61 16.16 14.92 -27.29
C THR A 61 14.87 15.20 -28.06
N GLU A 62 14.00 14.21 -28.17
CA GLU A 62 12.66 14.39 -28.73
C GLU A 62 11.63 14.57 -27.62
N THR A 63 10.62 15.39 -27.89
CA THR A 63 9.51 15.64 -26.97
C THR A 63 8.24 15.95 -27.75
N TRP A 64 7.09 15.81 -27.10
CA TRP A 64 5.82 16.28 -27.61
C TRP A 64 5.51 17.67 -27.06
N ASP A 65 5.42 18.68 -27.94
CA ASP A 65 5.14 20.08 -27.60
C ASP A 65 3.76 20.50 -28.13
N GLU A 66 2.81 20.68 -27.21
CA GLU A 66 1.44 21.09 -27.55
C GLU A 66 1.37 22.50 -28.14
N THR A 67 2.28 23.39 -27.73
CA THR A 67 2.34 24.76 -28.25
C THR A 67 2.71 24.77 -29.74
N TRP A 68 3.69 23.95 -30.12
CA TRP A 68 4.05 23.73 -31.51
C TRP A 68 2.93 23.05 -32.29
N MET A 69 2.27 22.04 -31.71
CA MET A 69 1.12 21.37 -32.32
C MET A 69 0.02 22.37 -32.71
N MET A 70 -0.24 23.36 -31.85
CA MET A 70 -1.26 24.39 -32.06
C MET A 70 -0.74 25.64 -32.79
N SER A 71 0.55 25.71 -33.12
CA SER A 71 1.16 26.88 -33.73
C SER A 71 0.68 27.08 -35.16
N GLY A 72 0.32 28.31 -35.54
CA GLY A 72 -0.01 28.64 -36.93
C GLY A 72 1.18 28.50 -37.91
N ALA A 73 2.40 28.32 -37.39
CA ALA A 73 3.60 28.00 -38.18
C ALA A 73 3.75 26.49 -38.44
N ASN A 74 2.99 25.63 -37.76
CA ASN A 74 2.99 24.19 -37.93
C ASN A 74 1.93 23.77 -38.94
N THR A 75 2.35 23.23 -40.09
CA THR A 75 1.44 22.80 -41.15
C THR A 75 1.03 21.32 -41.06
N THR A 76 1.62 20.55 -40.12
CA THR A 76 1.37 19.11 -39.99
C THR A 76 0.43 18.76 -38.84
N ASN A 77 0.17 19.71 -37.92
CA ASN A 77 -0.57 19.50 -36.67
C ASN A 77 0.02 18.38 -35.79
N MET A 78 1.30 18.05 -35.96
CA MET A 78 2.02 17.11 -35.08
C MET A 78 2.86 17.88 -34.06
N GLY A 79 2.82 17.45 -32.80
CA GLY A 79 3.56 18.08 -31.69
C GLY A 79 4.99 17.56 -31.51
N GLU A 80 5.45 16.62 -32.31
CA GLU A 80 6.78 16.00 -32.17
C GLU A 80 7.90 16.99 -32.55
N VAL A 81 8.79 17.28 -31.60
CA VAL A 81 9.88 18.26 -31.75
C VAL A 81 11.19 17.66 -31.26
N LYS A 82 12.24 17.75 -32.07
CA LYS A 82 13.63 17.46 -31.68
C LYS A 82 14.28 18.73 -31.17
N VAL A 83 14.69 18.75 -29.91
CA VAL A 83 15.25 19.94 -29.24
C VAL A 83 16.73 19.75 -29.01
N PHE A 84 17.54 20.73 -29.39
CA PHE A 84 18.97 20.75 -29.14
C PHE A 84 19.29 21.62 -27.94
N TYR A 85 20.11 21.08 -27.05
CA TYR A 85 20.60 21.74 -25.85
C TYR A 85 22.11 21.87 -25.91
N ALA A 86 22.63 23.08 -25.70
CA ALA A 86 24.04 23.26 -25.39
C ALA A 86 24.24 23.15 -23.88
N PHE A 87 25.33 22.51 -23.47
CA PHE A 87 25.62 22.25 -22.06
C PHE A 87 27.08 22.48 -21.67
N GLU A 88 27.30 22.70 -20.38
CA GLU A 88 28.59 22.79 -19.73
C GLU A 88 28.56 22.03 -18.39
N VAL A 89 29.60 21.24 -18.14
CA VAL A 89 29.89 20.55 -16.87
C VAL A 89 31.18 21.11 -16.31
N SER A 90 31.17 21.57 -15.06
CA SER A 90 32.37 21.97 -14.32
C SER A 90 32.58 21.09 -13.09
N ASP A 91 33.71 20.38 -13.06
CA ASP A 91 34.12 19.52 -11.95
C ASP A 91 34.58 20.32 -10.73
N SER A 92 35.31 21.42 -10.94
CA SER A 92 35.74 22.31 -9.86
C SER A 92 34.59 23.16 -9.32
N GLY A 93 33.70 23.63 -10.20
CA GLY A 93 32.51 24.41 -9.84
C GLY A 93 31.35 23.57 -9.28
N LYS A 94 31.40 22.26 -9.48
CA LYS A 94 30.33 21.31 -9.11
C LYS A 94 28.98 21.70 -9.72
N TYR A 95 28.93 21.86 -11.04
CA TYR A 95 27.66 22.14 -11.70
C TYR A 95 27.55 21.54 -13.10
N TYR A 96 26.29 21.36 -13.53
CA TYR A 96 25.88 21.08 -14.89
C TYR A 96 24.87 22.15 -15.31
N CYS A 97 25.12 22.85 -16.42
CA CYS A 97 24.22 23.86 -16.94
C CYS A 97 23.84 23.53 -18.38
N GLU A 98 22.57 23.75 -18.74
CA GLU A 98 22.06 23.53 -20.08
C GLU A 98 21.12 24.64 -20.53
N LYS A 99 20.98 24.78 -21.85
CA LYS A 99 20.06 25.73 -22.48
C LYS A 99 19.63 25.22 -23.85
N ALA A 100 18.32 25.28 -24.12
CA ALA A 100 17.80 25.02 -25.46
C ALA A 100 18.33 26.08 -26.45
N ILE A 101 18.97 25.63 -27.53
CA ILE A 101 19.60 26.50 -28.55
C ILE A 101 18.86 26.48 -29.88
N SER A 102 18.24 25.36 -30.23
CA SER A 102 17.46 25.21 -31.46
C SER A 102 16.47 24.05 -31.33
N ALA A 103 15.48 24.03 -32.20
CA ALA A 103 14.56 22.92 -32.35
C ALA A 103 14.35 22.61 -33.83
N GLU A 104 14.04 21.36 -34.12
CA GLU A 104 13.71 20.86 -35.45
C GLU A 104 12.41 20.07 -35.40
N GLN A 105 11.66 20.13 -36.49
CA GLN A 105 10.49 19.28 -36.66
C GLN A 105 10.96 17.84 -36.87
N SER A 106 10.56 16.93 -35.97
CA SER A 106 10.69 15.50 -36.21
C SER A 106 9.38 14.97 -36.79
N SER A 107 9.47 13.99 -37.68
CA SER A 107 8.31 13.26 -38.19
C SER A 107 8.62 11.78 -38.13
N PHE A 108 7.82 11.05 -37.36
CA PHE A 108 7.85 9.59 -37.37
C PHE A 108 7.78 8.97 -38.78
N ALA A 109 7.04 9.59 -39.70
CA ALA A 109 6.94 9.14 -41.09
C ALA A 109 8.25 9.32 -41.89
N ASP A 110 8.93 10.46 -41.69
CA ASP A 110 10.24 10.72 -42.31
C ASP A 110 11.32 9.80 -41.71
N MET A 111 11.25 9.53 -40.40
CA MET A 111 12.14 8.60 -39.70
C MET A 111 12.01 7.17 -40.23
N ILE A 112 10.77 6.69 -40.32
CA ILE A 112 10.45 5.36 -40.87
C ILE A 112 10.91 5.27 -42.33
N GLY A 113 10.57 6.25 -43.17
CA GLY A 113 10.87 6.21 -44.60
C GLY A 113 12.34 6.38 -44.95
N SER A 114 13.14 7.04 -44.09
CA SER A 114 14.56 7.29 -44.35
C SER A 114 15.49 6.21 -43.80
N PHE A 115 15.09 5.52 -42.73
CA PHE A 115 15.95 4.54 -42.05
C PHE A 115 15.51 3.09 -42.23
N TYR A 116 14.30 2.85 -42.74
CA TYR A 116 13.77 1.49 -42.92
C TYR A 116 13.18 1.29 -44.30
N ASP A 117 13.55 0.18 -44.94
CA ASP A 117 12.84 -0.37 -46.08
C ASP A 117 12.05 -1.60 -45.64
N PHE A 118 10.77 -1.41 -45.31
CA PHE A 118 9.89 -2.50 -44.91
C PHE A 118 9.56 -3.49 -46.04
N ALA A 119 9.98 -3.21 -47.28
CA ALA A 119 9.84 -4.12 -48.41
C ALA A 119 11.07 -5.03 -48.59
N ASP A 120 12.21 -4.74 -47.94
CA ASP A 120 13.41 -5.59 -47.97
C ASP A 120 13.64 -6.26 -46.60
N PRO A 121 13.37 -7.58 -46.44
CA PRO A 121 13.61 -8.31 -45.20
C PRO A 121 15.10 -8.46 -44.83
N ASN A 122 16.02 -8.00 -45.69
CA ASN A 122 17.46 -7.94 -45.43
C ASN A 122 17.93 -6.53 -45.04
N ALA A 123 17.05 -5.52 -45.04
CA ALA A 123 17.39 -4.19 -44.58
C ALA A 123 17.75 -4.24 -43.09
N LYS A 124 18.95 -3.75 -42.77
CA LYS A 124 19.55 -3.78 -41.43
C LYS A 124 19.54 -2.39 -40.75
N GLY A 125 18.62 -1.51 -41.18
CA GLY A 125 18.48 -0.13 -40.69
C GLY A 125 19.32 0.90 -41.46
N ALA A 126 19.49 2.08 -40.88
CA ALA A 126 20.17 3.25 -41.46
C ALA A 126 21.61 2.95 -41.93
N THR A 127 22.03 3.49 -43.08
CA THR A 127 23.41 3.37 -43.60
C THR A 127 24.33 4.49 -43.09
N GLU A 128 25.62 4.20 -42.97
CA GLU A 128 26.67 5.19 -42.68
C GLU A 128 26.53 6.43 -43.60
N GLY A 129 26.55 7.63 -43.03
CA GLY A 129 26.34 8.88 -43.78
C GLY A 129 24.90 9.38 -43.89
N THR A 130 23.90 8.66 -43.34
CA THR A 130 22.48 9.05 -43.42
C THR A 130 22.08 9.87 -42.18
N SER A 131 21.44 11.04 -42.37
CA SER A 131 20.87 11.85 -41.28
C SER A 131 19.44 12.28 -41.60
N LEU A 132 18.56 12.24 -40.61
CA LEU A 132 17.33 13.03 -40.62
C LEU A 132 17.69 14.44 -40.19
N GLN A 133 17.51 15.41 -41.10
CA GLN A 133 17.48 16.82 -40.73
C GLN A 133 16.04 17.30 -40.83
N GLY A 134 15.49 17.74 -39.71
CA GLY A 134 14.16 18.33 -39.67
C GLY A 134 14.19 19.78 -40.14
N ALA A 135 13.02 20.31 -40.49
CA ALA A 135 12.91 21.75 -40.71
C ALA A 135 13.14 22.48 -39.37
N THR A 136 14.01 23.51 -39.35
CA THR A 136 14.26 24.29 -38.14
C THR A 136 12.97 24.97 -37.67
N ILE A 137 12.66 24.77 -36.39
CA ILE A 137 11.56 25.43 -35.69
C ILE A 137 12.13 26.59 -34.88
N ALA A 138 11.50 27.76 -34.99
CA ALA A 138 11.79 28.86 -34.07
C ALA A 138 11.29 28.49 -32.67
N LEU A 139 12.16 28.47 -31.66
CA LEU A 139 11.80 28.16 -30.26
C LEU A 139 10.67 29.07 -29.71
N ALA A 140 10.49 30.27 -30.26
CA ALA A 140 9.38 31.15 -29.91
C ALA A 140 7.98 30.60 -30.31
N ASN A 141 7.93 29.59 -31.17
CA ASN A 141 6.72 28.89 -31.58
C ASN A 141 6.46 27.61 -30.77
N THR A 142 7.30 27.30 -29.78
CA THR A 142 7.19 26.11 -28.93
C THR A 142 6.98 26.52 -27.47
N GLY A 143 6.61 25.56 -26.62
CA GLY A 143 6.52 25.73 -25.17
C GLY A 143 7.86 25.56 -24.45
N ILE A 144 8.95 25.38 -25.21
CA ILE A 144 10.27 25.05 -24.67
C ILE A 144 10.92 26.30 -24.07
N SER A 145 11.33 26.20 -22.81
CA SER A 145 12.05 27.28 -22.15
C SER A 145 13.42 27.51 -22.79
N THR A 146 13.70 28.77 -23.14
CA THR A 146 15.03 29.22 -23.57
C THR A 146 15.86 29.78 -22.41
N ALA A 147 15.37 29.62 -21.17
CA ALA A 147 16.15 29.97 -20.00
C ALA A 147 17.27 28.95 -19.81
N GLU A 148 18.39 29.42 -19.27
CA GLU A 148 19.41 28.52 -18.77
C GLU A 148 18.91 27.86 -17.49
N VAL A 149 19.19 26.56 -17.36
CA VAL A 149 18.97 25.80 -16.13
C VAL A 149 20.30 25.19 -15.71
N CYS A 150 20.61 25.31 -14.42
CA CYS A 150 21.83 24.79 -13.83
C CYS A 150 21.51 23.94 -12.60
N TYR A 151 22.28 22.87 -12.44
CA TYR A 151 22.15 21.87 -11.39
C TYR A 151 23.47 21.73 -10.64
N ASP A 152 23.40 21.52 -9.32
CA ASP A 152 24.54 21.22 -8.47
C ASP A 152 24.92 19.74 -8.65
N THR A 153 26.19 19.48 -8.98
CA THR A 153 26.73 18.11 -9.09
C THR A 153 27.42 17.64 -7.82
N ASP A 154 27.43 18.46 -6.76
CA ASP A 154 27.86 18.04 -5.42
C ASP A 154 26.80 17.12 -4.80
N LYS A 155 27.22 15.88 -4.53
CA LYS A 155 26.38 14.86 -3.88
C LYS A 155 25.85 15.32 -2.52
N ALA A 156 26.55 16.22 -1.82
CA ALA A 156 26.09 16.76 -0.54
C ALA A 156 24.81 17.61 -0.67
N ASN A 157 24.57 18.19 -1.85
CA ASN A 157 23.40 19.04 -2.12
C ASN A 157 22.28 18.29 -2.84
N ALA A 158 22.51 17.04 -3.26
CA ALA A 158 21.50 16.24 -3.94
C ALA A 158 20.36 15.85 -2.97
N PHE A 159 19.13 15.93 -3.47
CA PHE A 159 17.98 15.38 -2.77
C PHE A 159 18.00 13.86 -2.91
N THR A 160 18.05 13.14 -1.79
CA THR A 160 18.09 11.67 -1.78
C THR A 160 16.74 11.13 -1.30
N ASN A 161 16.10 10.33 -2.15
CA ASN A 161 14.91 9.57 -1.80
C ASN A 161 15.28 8.10 -1.70
N VAL A 162 14.97 7.44 -0.59
CA VAL A 162 15.16 6.00 -0.45
C VAL A 162 13.81 5.36 -0.27
N PHE A 163 13.47 4.45 -1.18
CA PHE A 163 12.20 3.74 -1.19
C PHE A 163 12.34 2.26 -0.83
N ARG A 164 13.57 1.72 -0.70
CA ARG A 164 13.78 0.34 -0.28
C ARG A 164 14.84 0.21 0.79
N TYR A 165 14.45 -0.44 1.89
CA TYR A 165 15.31 -0.77 3.01
C TYR A 165 15.38 -2.28 3.21
N GLY A 166 16.53 -2.73 3.72
CA GLY A 166 16.79 -4.08 4.19
C GLY A 166 16.83 -4.11 5.72
N ILE A 167 16.30 -5.16 6.32
CA ILE A 167 16.33 -5.36 7.78
C ILE A 167 17.31 -6.47 8.15
N TYR A 168 18.08 -6.24 9.21
CA TYR A 168 19.16 -7.10 9.64
C TYR A 168 19.10 -7.38 11.13
N ASN A 169 19.45 -8.60 11.51
CA ASN A 169 19.68 -9.00 12.89
C ASN A 169 21.00 -8.39 13.40
N ALA A 170 21.21 -8.44 14.72
CA ALA A 170 22.44 -7.95 15.34
C ALA A 170 23.73 -8.66 14.87
N ASP A 171 23.62 -9.88 14.35
CA ASP A 171 24.73 -10.65 13.77
C ASP A 171 25.04 -10.29 12.30
N GLY A 172 24.28 -9.36 11.71
CA GLY A 172 24.43 -8.91 10.33
C GLY A 172 23.74 -9.80 9.29
N THR A 173 23.04 -10.86 9.69
CA THR A 173 22.19 -11.65 8.78
C THR A 173 20.92 -10.87 8.43
N ARG A 174 20.38 -11.09 7.22
CA ARG A 174 19.15 -10.41 6.78
C ARG A 174 17.95 -11.02 7.49
N HIS A 175 17.20 -10.21 8.22
CA HIS A 175 16.03 -10.64 8.98
C HIS A 175 14.92 -11.07 8.01
N GLY A 176 14.28 -12.21 8.30
CA GLY A 176 13.21 -12.76 7.47
C GLY A 176 13.65 -13.33 6.11
N GLU A 177 14.95 -13.41 5.81
CA GLU A 177 15.40 -13.85 4.47
C GLU A 177 14.92 -15.27 4.12
N SER A 178 14.96 -16.22 5.06
CA SER A 178 14.53 -17.62 4.83
C SER A 178 13.09 -17.94 5.21
N ALA A 179 12.45 -17.08 6.00
CA ALA A 179 11.11 -17.30 6.55
C ALA A 179 10.04 -16.38 5.93
N GLY A 180 10.44 -15.35 5.19
CA GLY A 180 9.54 -14.38 4.56
C GLY A 180 8.81 -14.89 3.33
N SER A 181 8.05 -14.01 2.69
CA SER A 181 7.41 -14.28 1.40
C SER A 181 8.43 -14.45 0.27
N PHE A 182 8.07 -15.25 -0.74
CA PHE A 182 8.95 -15.54 -1.87
C PHE A 182 8.17 -15.87 -3.15
N PRO A 183 8.74 -15.57 -4.34
CA PRO A 183 8.14 -15.98 -5.60
C PRO A 183 8.27 -17.49 -5.77
N ILE A 184 7.26 -18.11 -6.40
CA ILE A 184 7.24 -19.53 -6.73
C ILE A 184 7.03 -19.73 -8.22
N ARG A 185 7.50 -20.87 -8.72
CA ARG A 185 7.27 -21.31 -10.09
C ARG A 185 7.01 -22.80 -10.18
N SER A 186 6.31 -23.21 -11.24
CA SER A 186 6.18 -24.60 -11.66
C SER A 186 6.65 -24.72 -13.10
N ASP A 187 7.69 -25.53 -13.32
CA ASP A 187 8.26 -25.71 -14.66
C ASP A 187 7.31 -26.55 -15.54
N SER A 188 7.18 -26.18 -16.80
CA SER A 188 6.44 -26.95 -17.80
C SER A 188 7.36 -27.59 -18.85
N LEU A 189 7.14 -28.87 -19.17
CA LEU A 189 7.92 -29.58 -20.21
C LEU A 189 7.41 -29.33 -21.64
N THR A 190 6.19 -28.80 -21.80
CA THR A 190 5.49 -28.73 -23.11
C THR A 190 4.64 -27.46 -23.29
N GLY A 191 4.69 -26.51 -22.35
CA GLY A 191 3.97 -25.24 -22.39
C GLY A 191 4.71 -24.18 -21.57
N ASP A 192 4.03 -23.09 -21.22
CA ASP A 192 4.63 -22.01 -20.43
C ASP A 192 4.81 -22.42 -18.95
N ASP A 193 5.86 -21.89 -18.32
CA ASP A 193 6.07 -22.01 -16.89
C ASP A 193 4.98 -21.21 -16.15
N LEU A 194 4.58 -21.72 -14.98
CA LEU A 194 3.61 -21.05 -14.13
C LEU A 194 4.34 -20.30 -13.03
N PHE A 195 3.88 -19.10 -12.72
CA PHE A 195 4.46 -18.26 -11.67
C PHE A 195 3.47 -18.04 -10.54
N GLY A 196 3.97 -17.57 -9.40
CA GLY A 196 3.15 -17.22 -8.26
C GLY A 196 3.96 -16.54 -7.16
N TRP A 197 3.26 -16.14 -6.12
CA TRP A 197 3.81 -15.49 -4.93
C TRP A 197 3.27 -16.18 -3.68
N ALA A 198 4.16 -16.58 -2.79
CA ALA A 198 3.79 -17.14 -1.50
C ALA A 198 4.06 -16.12 -0.40
N ASP A 199 3.02 -15.76 0.36
CA ASP A 199 3.13 -14.89 1.53
C ASP A 199 2.30 -15.41 2.71
N TYR A 200 2.32 -14.65 3.82
CA TYR A 200 1.60 -15.01 5.04
C TYR A 200 0.08 -15.11 4.84
N TRP A 201 -0.49 -14.26 3.99
CA TRP A 201 -1.92 -14.15 3.74
C TRP A 201 -2.42 -15.23 2.78
N GLY A 202 -1.54 -15.78 1.95
CA GLY A 202 -1.87 -16.89 1.08
C GLY A 202 -0.83 -17.15 0.00
N VAL A 203 -1.17 -18.05 -0.90
CA VAL A 203 -0.38 -18.33 -2.08
C VAL A 203 -1.19 -17.89 -3.30
N TRP A 204 -0.59 -17.01 -4.08
CA TRP A 204 -1.17 -16.39 -5.27
C TRP A 204 -0.53 -17.03 -6.49
N VAL A 205 -1.32 -17.69 -7.31
CA VAL A 205 -0.82 -18.30 -8.55
C VAL A 205 -1.23 -17.43 -9.72
N ASP A 206 -0.30 -17.20 -10.64
CA ASP A 206 -0.51 -16.41 -11.85
C ASP A 206 -1.76 -16.90 -12.59
N TYR A 207 -2.56 -15.92 -12.98
CA TYR A 207 -3.85 -16.10 -13.58
C TYR A 207 -3.77 -16.82 -14.93
N TYR A 208 -2.68 -16.65 -15.68
CA TYR A 208 -2.46 -17.35 -16.96
C TYR A 208 -2.49 -18.89 -16.80
N ALA A 209 -2.07 -19.41 -15.63
CA ALA A 209 -2.22 -20.83 -15.30
C ALA A 209 -3.69 -21.27 -15.30
N GLN A 210 -4.58 -20.40 -14.82
CA GLN A 210 -6.00 -20.67 -14.66
C GLN A 210 -6.76 -20.50 -15.99
N GLU A 211 -6.37 -19.53 -16.83
CA GLU A 211 -6.87 -19.35 -18.21
C GLU A 211 -6.59 -20.57 -19.10
N ALA A 212 -5.44 -21.22 -18.90
CA ALA A 212 -5.09 -22.45 -19.61
C ALA A 212 -5.88 -23.69 -19.15
N GLY A 213 -6.79 -23.55 -18.17
CA GLY A 213 -7.55 -24.66 -17.58
C GLY A 213 -6.69 -25.64 -16.77
N ILE A 214 -5.53 -25.20 -16.29
CA ILE A 214 -4.62 -26.01 -15.48
C ILE A 214 -4.96 -25.83 -14.01
N ASP A 215 -5.19 -26.93 -13.29
CA ASP A 215 -5.35 -26.90 -11.84
C ASP A 215 -3.98 -26.78 -11.14
N PRO A 216 -3.69 -25.65 -10.44
CA PRO A 216 -2.42 -25.42 -9.75
C PRO A 216 -2.09 -26.47 -8.67
N THR A 217 -3.10 -27.14 -8.12
CA THR A 217 -2.93 -28.18 -7.07
C THR A 217 -2.36 -29.49 -7.62
N THR A 218 -2.41 -29.69 -8.94
CA THR A 218 -1.84 -30.87 -9.61
C THR A 218 -0.35 -30.73 -9.94
N ARG A 219 0.23 -29.56 -9.64
CA ARG A 219 1.59 -29.18 -10.01
C ARG A 219 2.53 -29.17 -8.82
N LYS A 220 3.82 -29.29 -9.12
CA LYS A 220 4.91 -29.14 -8.16
C LYS A 220 5.50 -27.74 -8.27
N TRP A 221 5.69 -27.10 -7.12
CA TRP A 221 6.10 -25.70 -7.03
C TRP A 221 7.46 -25.58 -6.36
N LYS A 222 8.33 -24.74 -6.88
CA LYS A 222 9.62 -24.41 -6.27
C LYS A 222 9.78 -22.91 -6.17
N ARG A 223 10.62 -22.45 -5.25
CA ARG A 223 10.92 -21.03 -5.11
C ARG A 223 11.70 -20.50 -6.32
N ASP A 224 11.46 -19.24 -6.68
CA ASP A 224 11.99 -18.58 -7.88
C ASP A 224 12.86 -17.33 -7.61
N ASP A 225 13.47 -17.24 -6.43
CA ASP A 225 14.39 -16.14 -6.08
C ASP A 225 15.87 -16.53 -6.22
N GLY A 226 16.14 -17.72 -6.74
CA GLY A 226 17.48 -18.26 -6.95
C GLY A 226 18.22 -18.71 -5.69
N GLN A 227 17.59 -18.69 -4.51
CA GLN A 227 18.26 -19.21 -3.31
C GLN A 227 17.96 -20.70 -3.09
N SER A 228 18.87 -21.41 -2.41
CA SER A 228 18.81 -22.87 -2.28
C SER A 228 19.44 -23.37 -0.98
N GLY A 229 18.94 -24.49 -0.47
CA GLY A 229 19.49 -25.19 0.71
C GLY A 229 19.17 -24.50 2.04
N GLY A 230 19.62 -25.08 3.15
CA GLY A 230 19.40 -24.52 4.49
C GLY A 230 17.91 -24.44 4.90
N ASP A 231 17.52 -23.35 5.56
CA ASP A 231 16.16 -23.13 6.07
C ASP A 231 15.15 -22.66 5.00
N PHE A 232 15.61 -22.42 3.77
CA PHE A 232 14.77 -21.91 2.71
C PHE A 232 13.80 -22.97 2.15
N LYS A 233 12.51 -22.70 2.27
CA LYS A 233 11.42 -23.59 1.87
C LYS A 233 11.24 -23.66 0.36
N CYS A 234 10.75 -24.81 -0.12
CA CYS A 234 10.49 -25.07 -1.54
C CYS A 234 11.72 -24.91 -2.45
N SER A 235 12.93 -25.01 -1.88
CA SER A 235 14.18 -24.69 -2.57
C SER A 235 14.98 -25.92 -3.02
N THR A 236 14.90 -27.00 -2.23
CA THR A 236 15.57 -28.29 -2.53
C THR A 236 14.53 -29.37 -2.82
N THR A 237 13.45 -29.35 -2.05
CA THR A 237 12.27 -30.19 -2.27
C THR A 237 11.20 -29.30 -2.87
N GLU A 238 10.53 -29.79 -3.92
CA GLU A 238 9.34 -29.11 -4.44
C GLU A 238 8.20 -29.17 -3.41
N CYS A 239 7.38 -28.14 -3.41
CA CYS A 239 6.20 -28.01 -2.58
C CYS A 239 4.94 -28.42 -3.34
N ASP A 240 3.98 -28.91 -2.58
CA ASP A 240 2.61 -29.19 -3.00
C ASP A 240 1.71 -27.99 -2.67
N LEU A 241 0.70 -27.77 -3.51
CA LEU A 241 -0.31 -26.75 -3.32
C LEU A 241 -1.65 -27.39 -2.97
N SER A 242 -2.30 -26.92 -1.91
CA SER A 242 -3.67 -27.30 -1.56
C SER A 242 -4.57 -26.07 -1.52
N LYS A 243 -5.88 -26.27 -1.65
CA LYS A 243 -6.88 -25.20 -1.68
C LYS A 243 -7.75 -25.28 -0.43
N ASN A 244 -7.90 -24.17 0.28
CA ASN A 244 -8.72 -24.08 1.49
C ASN A 244 -9.80 -23.00 1.32
N TYR A 245 -11.03 -23.29 1.73
CA TYR A 245 -12.17 -22.35 1.63
C TYR A 245 -12.50 -21.69 2.97
N LEU A 246 -11.86 -22.13 4.06
CA LEU A 246 -12.04 -21.56 5.39
C LEU A 246 -10.89 -20.62 5.73
N GLU A 247 -11.22 -19.42 6.16
CA GLU A 247 -10.28 -18.44 6.67
C GLU A 247 -10.65 -18.09 8.11
N ILE A 248 -9.69 -18.17 9.04
CA ILE A 248 -9.88 -17.78 10.43
C ILE A 248 -8.91 -16.64 10.74
N THR A 249 -9.48 -15.49 11.04
CA THR A 249 -8.75 -14.34 11.57
C THR A 249 -8.82 -14.38 13.08
N LYS A 250 -7.68 -14.37 13.75
CA LYS A 250 -7.58 -14.11 15.18
C LYS A 250 -7.10 -12.69 15.38
N PHE A 251 -7.81 -11.95 16.21
CA PHE A 251 -7.42 -10.63 16.66
C PHE A 251 -6.93 -10.74 18.10
N SER A 252 -5.73 -10.24 18.35
CA SER A 252 -5.15 -10.15 19.69
C SER A 252 -4.95 -8.68 20.02
N THR A 253 -5.60 -8.21 21.07
CA THR A 253 -5.49 -6.84 21.55
C THR A 253 -4.29 -6.71 22.49
N SER A 254 -3.46 -5.72 22.21
CA SER A 254 -2.38 -5.23 23.06
C SER A 254 -2.63 -3.75 23.35
N TYR A 255 -1.90 -3.20 24.33
CA TYR A 255 -2.08 -1.83 24.74
C TYR A 255 -0.74 -1.12 24.77
N ARG A 256 -0.76 0.12 24.31
CA ARG A 256 0.38 1.04 24.41
C ARG A 256 -0.08 2.30 25.13
N ASN A 257 0.85 2.96 25.78
CA ASN A 257 0.51 4.13 26.57
C ASN A 257 0.28 5.39 25.72
N LEU A 258 -0.36 6.41 26.28
CA LEU A 258 -0.64 7.66 25.56
C LEU A 258 0.66 8.35 25.11
N ASP A 259 1.71 8.28 25.94
CA ASP A 259 3.01 8.87 25.61
C ASP A 259 3.71 8.23 24.40
N SER A 260 3.28 7.03 23.97
CA SER A 260 3.82 6.35 22.79
C SER A 260 3.49 7.07 21.47
N ILE A 261 2.49 7.97 21.47
CA ILE A 261 2.13 8.80 20.31
C ILE A 261 2.64 10.25 20.44
N HIS A 262 3.63 10.49 21.31
CA HIS A 262 4.25 11.80 21.47
C HIS A 262 4.67 12.41 20.12
N LYS A 263 4.21 13.63 19.86
CA LYS A 263 4.47 14.46 18.68
C LYS A 263 4.01 13.88 17.33
N ILE A 264 3.37 12.71 17.31
CA ILE A 264 2.78 12.16 16.10
C ILE A 264 1.62 13.07 15.66
N LYS A 265 1.58 13.46 14.37
CA LYS A 265 0.48 14.27 13.82
C LYS A 265 -0.84 13.51 13.96
N LEU A 266 -1.87 14.18 14.48
CA LEU A 266 -3.23 13.70 14.67
C LEU A 266 -4.23 14.63 13.98
N ASP A 267 -5.14 14.06 13.20
CA ASP A 267 -6.39 14.67 12.75
C ASP A 267 -7.51 14.21 13.68
N ILE A 268 -8.12 15.17 14.35
CA ILE A 268 -9.02 14.96 15.48
C ILE A 268 -10.36 15.58 15.13
N SER A 269 -11.40 14.76 15.09
CA SER A 269 -12.76 15.23 14.84
C SER A 269 -13.45 15.62 16.15
N GLU A 270 -14.37 16.58 16.07
CA GLU A 270 -15.29 16.89 17.16
C GLU A 270 -16.09 15.63 17.56
N PRO A 271 -16.30 15.38 18.88
CA PRO A 271 -17.16 14.29 19.34
C PRO A 271 -18.60 14.41 18.83
N TRP A 272 -19.24 13.27 18.60
CA TRP A 272 -20.62 13.26 18.08
C TRP A 272 -21.67 13.50 19.17
N GLU A 273 -21.43 12.99 20.39
CA GLU A 273 -22.39 13.03 21.50
C GLU A 273 -22.60 14.47 21.96
N THR A 274 -23.84 14.84 22.31
CA THR A 274 -24.23 16.24 22.55
C THR A 274 -23.50 16.86 23.73
N SER A 275 -23.36 16.14 24.84
CA SER A 275 -22.63 16.60 26.02
C SER A 275 -21.11 16.62 25.81
N ALA A 276 -20.54 15.64 25.12
CA ALA A 276 -19.14 15.62 24.71
C ALA A 276 -18.80 16.78 23.77
N LYS A 277 -19.70 17.08 22.82
CA LYS A 277 -19.57 18.23 21.91
C LYS A 277 -19.56 19.56 22.67
N ALA A 278 -20.42 19.73 23.68
CA ALA A 278 -20.42 20.93 24.51
C ALA A 278 -19.12 21.07 25.34
N ALA A 279 -18.60 19.96 25.86
CA ALA A 279 -17.30 19.91 26.54
C ALA A 279 -16.15 20.26 25.58
N TRP A 280 -16.13 19.68 24.38
CA TRP A 280 -15.15 19.98 23.33
C TRP A 280 -15.14 21.47 22.93
N ALA A 281 -16.31 22.08 22.77
CA ALA A 281 -16.43 23.50 22.48
C ALA A 281 -15.88 24.40 23.61
N THR A 282 -15.93 23.93 24.86
CA THR A 282 -15.32 24.61 26.01
C THR A 282 -13.80 24.49 25.98
N LEU A 283 -13.27 23.29 25.73
CA LEU A 283 -11.83 23.03 25.65
C LEU A 283 -11.16 23.82 24.51
N THR A 284 -11.81 23.90 23.36
CA THR A 284 -11.32 24.64 22.19
C THR A 284 -11.65 26.14 22.23
N ASN A 285 -12.49 26.56 23.20
CA ASN A 285 -13.03 27.91 23.31
C ASN A 285 -13.73 28.41 22.02
N SER A 286 -14.23 27.49 21.19
CA SER A 286 -14.75 27.76 19.84
C SER A 286 -15.98 28.66 19.88
N THR A 287 -16.86 28.49 20.87
CA THR A 287 -18.07 29.33 21.02
C THR A 287 -17.72 30.79 21.28
N ALA A 288 -16.75 31.07 22.16
CA ALA A 288 -16.33 32.43 22.44
C ALA A 288 -15.61 33.05 21.23
N ALA A 289 -14.77 32.27 20.55
CA ALA A 289 -14.10 32.68 19.31
C ALA A 289 -15.12 33.01 18.20
N ASN A 290 -16.22 32.27 18.13
CA ASN A 290 -17.33 32.50 17.20
C ASN A 290 -18.35 33.54 17.72
N GLY A 291 -17.90 34.55 18.47
CA GLY A 291 -18.75 35.67 18.90
C GLY A 291 -19.83 35.31 19.91
N GLY A 292 -19.68 34.21 20.64
CA GLY A 292 -20.66 33.69 21.61
C GLY A 292 -21.74 32.82 20.99
N VAL A 293 -21.61 32.44 19.72
CA VAL A 293 -22.54 31.55 19.01
C VAL A 293 -21.92 30.16 18.89
N VAL A 294 -22.68 29.13 19.23
CA VAL A 294 -22.24 27.73 19.13
C VAL A 294 -21.96 27.36 17.67
N CYS A 295 -20.88 26.63 17.43
CA CYS A 295 -20.55 26.15 16.09
C CYS A 295 -21.55 25.08 15.63
N GLU A 296 -22.01 25.20 14.39
CA GLU A 296 -23.02 24.34 13.77
C GLU A 296 -22.60 24.05 12.32
N TRP A 297 -23.32 23.17 11.62
CA TRP A 297 -22.98 22.74 10.26
C TRP A 297 -22.75 23.89 9.28
N THR A 298 -23.59 24.95 9.33
CA THR A 298 -23.43 26.13 8.48
C THR A 298 -22.13 26.89 8.75
N HIS A 299 -21.66 26.90 10.01
CA HIS A 299 -20.37 27.48 10.38
C HIS A 299 -19.21 26.61 9.89
N TYR A 300 -19.34 25.27 9.93
CA TYR A 300 -18.34 24.33 9.41
C TYR A 300 -18.23 24.35 7.88
N ASP A 301 -19.30 24.71 7.18
CA ASP A 301 -19.32 24.84 5.72
C ASP A 301 -18.88 26.23 5.21
N ASP A 302 -18.90 27.28 6.03
CA ASP A 302 -18.46 28.62 5.59
C ASP A 302 -16.94 28.72 5.43
N ALA A 303 -16.42 28.69 4.20
CA ALA A 303 -14.98 28.75 3.93
C ALA A 303 -14.22 29.94 4.57
N ASN A 304 -14.93 31.00 5.01
CA ASN A 304 -14.36 32.19 5.64
C ASN A 304 -14.44 32.21 7.17
N ASN A 305 -15.13 31.24 7.80
CA ASN A 305 -15.17 31.14 9.26
C ASN A 305 -13.90 30.46 9.76
N GLU A 306 -12.99 31.23 10.38
CA GLU A 306 -11.71 30.74 10.91
C GLU A 306 -11.77 30.38 12.42
N ASN A 307 -12.98 30.31 12.99
CA ASN A 307 -13.18 30.04 14.43
C ASN A 307 -13.90 28.71 14.71
N CYS A 308 -14.69 28.21 13.75
CA CYS A 308 -15.44 26.97 13.86
C CYS A 308 -14.89 25.91 12.90
N PHE A 309 -14.40 24.82 13.47
CA PHE A 309 -13.84 23.68 12.72
C PHE A 309 -14.49 22.39 13.17
N TYR A 310 -14.77 21.50 12.20
CA TYR A 310 -15.29 20.16 12.49
C TYR A 310 -14.16 19.20 12.91
N SER A 311 -12.95 19.41 12.38
CA SER A 311 -11.75 18.69 12.80
C SER A 311 -10.55 19.61 12.96
N TYR A 312 -9.55 19.16 13.70
CA TYR A 312 -8.34 19.88 14.05
C TYR A 312 -7.11 19.01 13.79
N ILE A 313 -6.03 19.65 13.36
CA ILE A 313 -4.70 19.02 13.29
C ILE A 313 -3.91 19.41 14.54
N GLY A 314 -3.38 18.40 15.21
CA GLY A 314 -2.58 18.57 16.42
C GLY A 314 -1.66 17.38 16.70
N TYR A 315 -1.22 17.27 17.95
CA TYR A 315 -0.45 16.13 18.46
C TYR A 315 -0.56 16.04 19.98
N TRP A 316 -0.33 14.85 20.53
CA TRP A 316 -0.08 14.67 21.96
C TRP A 316 1.36 15.08 22.31
N ASP A 317 1.53 15.87 23.37
CA ASP A 317 2.83 16.27 23.89
C ASP A 317 2.95 15.90 25.37
N LYS A 318 3.53 14.73 25.65
CA LYS A 318 3.82 14.26 27.01
C LYS A 318 4.58 15.27 27.89
N ASP A 319 5.38 16.16 27.30
CA ASP A 319 6.18 17.16 28.02
C ASP A 319 5.52 18.55 27.99
N GLY A 320 4.33 18.66 27.38
CA GLY A 320 3.57 19.89 27.19
C GLY A 320 2.62 20.22 28.34
N GLY A 321 1.92 21.34 28.19
CA GLY A 321 0.88 21.78 29.11
C GLY A 321 1.38 22.50 30.37
N THR A 322 0.45 22.84 31.24
CA THR A 322 0.74 23.52 32.51
C THR A 322 1.47 22.57 33.46
N GLY A 323 2.73 22.87 33.79
CA GLY A 323 3.50 22.06 34.72
C GLY A 323 4.09 20.77 34.12
N ASN A 324 4.11 20.65 32.79
CA ASN A 324 4.63 19.50 32.04
C ASN A 324 3.92 18.19 32.41
N GLU A 325 2.61 18.25 32.59
CA GLU A 325 1.80 17.07 32.90
C GLU A 325 1.35 16.30 31.67
N GLY A 326 1.59 16.80 30.45
CA GLY A 326 1.12 16.22 29.19
C GLY A 326 -0.09 16.98 28.64
N ALA A 327 -0.07 17.33 27.34
CA ALA A 327 -1.14 18.11 26.71
C ALA A 327 -1.41 17.75 25.25
N LEU A 328 -2.68 17.86 24.86
CA LEU A 328 -3.09 17.87 23.47
C LEU A 328 -2.90 19.27 22.88
N THR A 329 -2.05 19.40 21.86
CA THR A 329 -1.75 20.68 21.21
C THR A 329 -2.35 20.71 19.81
N LEU A 330 -3.36 21.56 19.60
CA LEU A 330 -3.99 21.80 18.29
C LEU A 330 -3.33 22.99 17.61
N THR A 331 -2.97 22.84 16.35
CA THR A 331 -2.18 23.81 15.58
C THR A 331 -2.93 24.35 14.36
N HIS A 332 -3.81 23.54 13.78
CA HIS A 332 -4.63 23.94 12.64
C HIS A 332 -6.07 23.48 12.87
N GLY A 333 -7.03 24.25 12.35
CA GLY A 333 -8.40 23.79 12.14
C GLY A 333 -8.60 23.35 10.69
N MET A 334 -9.53 22.44 10.44
CA MET A 334 -9.80 21.91 9.09
C MET A 334 -11.07 22.51 8.50
N LYS A 335 -10.94 23.03 7.27
CA LYS A 335 -12.02 23.64 6.48
C LYS A 335 -12.19 22.93 5.13
N TRP A 336 -12.94 21.85 5.17
CA TRP A 336 -13.24 21.03 3.98
C TRP A 336 -14.03 21.76 2.89
N SER A 337 -14.68 22.88 3.23
CA SER A 337 -15.39 23.72 2.25
C SER A 337 -14.47 24.64 1.42
N LYS A 338 -13.16 24.71 1.73
CA LYS A 338 -12.19 25.42 0.90
C LYS A 338 -11.94 24.62 -0.39
N ASN A 339 -11.99 25.29 -1.53
CA ASN A 339 -11.58 24.72 -2.81
C ASN A 339 -10.04 24.81 -2.92
N GLY A 340 -9.33 23.95 -2.19
CA GLY A 340 -7.89 24.02 -1.97
C GLY A 340 -7.52 23.38 -0.64
N ASP A 341 -6.43 23.85 -0.01
CA ASP A 341 -5.95 23.30 1.25
C ASP A 341 -6.96 23.56 2.39
N PRO A 342 -7.51 22.50 3.02
CA PRO A 342 -8.44 22.66 4.13
C PRO A 342 -7.72 23.10 5.42
N GLU A 343 -6.40 22.96 5.55
CA GLU A 343 -5.68 23.32 6.77
C GLU A 343 -5.71 24.85 6.98
N VAL A 344 -6.18 25.28 8.16
CA VAL A 344 -6.21 26.68 8.60
C VAL A 344 -5.36 26.82 9.84
N GLN A 345 -4.19 27.44 9.71
CA GLN A 345 -3.31 27.66 10.84
C GLN A 345 -4.00 28.52 11.91
N LEU A 346 -4.02 28.03 13.15
CA LEU A 346 -4.56 28.77 14.28
C LEU A 346 -3.61 29.93 14.63
N SER A 347 -4.17 31.11 14.94
CA SER A 347 -3.38 32.30 15.31
C SER A 347 -2.50 32.06 16.55
N SER A 348 -2.89 31.12 17.39
CA SER A 348 -2.08 30.57 18.48
C SER A 348 -2.51 29.11 18.68
N PRO A 349 -1.56 28.18 18.91
CA PRO A 349 -1.92 26.81 19.23
C PRO A 349 -2.85 26.74 20.44
N ILE A 350 -3.87 25.89 20.36
CA ILE A 350 -4.74 25.56 21.51
C ILE A 350 -4.06 24.43 22.26
N VAL A 351 -3.75 24.64 23.54
CA VAL A 351 -3.10 23.64 24.39
C VAL A 351 -4.11 23.20 25.45
N ILE A 352 -4.48 21.93 25.42
CA ILE A 352 -5.41 21.29 26.34
C ILE A 352 -4.62 20.35 27.23
N ASP A 353 -4.43 20.72 28.49
CA ASP A 353 -3.80 19.86 29.49
C ASP A 353 -4.59 18.54 29.62
N GLY A 354 -3.90 17.41 29.82
CA GLY A 354 -4.54 16.11 29.93
C GLY A 354 -5.60 16.07 31.04
N SER A 355 -5.31 16.69 32.19
CA SER A 355 -6.27 16.81 33.30
C SER A 355 -7.50 17.65 32.93
N ALA A 356 -7.35 18.68 32.10
CA ALA A 356 -8.45 19.50 31.62
C ALA A 356 -9.34 18.73 30.65
N TYR A 357 -8.75 17.93 29.75
CA TYR A 357 -9.50 17.00 28.89
C TYR A 357 -10.30 16.01 29.73
N ALA A 358 -9.63 15.26 30.62
CA ALA A 358 -10.27 14.23 31.45
C ALA A 358 -11.42 14.81 32.30
N GLY A 359 -11.21 16.00 32.90
CA GLY A 359 -12.24 16.66 33.69
C GLY A 359 -13.43 17.18 32.88
N ALA A 360 -13.21 17.72 31.69
CA ALA A 360 -14.28 18.22 30.84
C ALA A 360 -15.07 17.09 30.16
N MET A 361 -14.39 15.99 29.81
CA MET A 361 -14.95 14.84 29.11
C MET A 361 -15.54 13.78 30.04
N ALA A 362 -15.51 13.98 31.35
CA ALA A 362 -16.27 13.19 32.32
C ALA A 362 -17.78 13.50 32.24
N ILE A 363 -18.39 13.15 31.10
CA ILE A 363 -19.76 13.54 30.73
C ILE A 363 -20.84 12.75 31.48
N SER A 364 -20.50 11.60 32.05
CA SER A 364 -21.37 10.80 32.90
C SER A 364 -20.60 10.17 34.07
N PRO A 365 -21.26 9.83 35.20
CA PRO A 365 -20.56 9.31 36.36
C PRO A 365 -19.81 8.01 36.07
N GLY A 366 -18.48 8.03 36.21
CA GLY A 366 -17.63 6.87 35.99
C GLY A 366 -17.25 6.61 34.53
N TYR A 367 -17.46 7.58 33.64
CA TYR A 367 -17.09 7.49 32.24
C TYR A 367 -16.49 8.80 31.73
N ILE A 368 -15.37 8.69 31.01
CA ILE A 368 -14.69 9.81 30.35
C ILE A 368 -14.72 9.53 28.84
N GLU A 369 -15.26 10.48 28.07
CA GLU A 369 -15.39 10.37 26.61
C GLU A 369 -14.01 10.16 25.95
N GLN A 370 -13.93 9.13 25.13
CA GLN A 370 -12.75 8.76 24.36
C GLN A 370 -12.49 9.73 23.20
N LEU A 371 -11.24 9.78 22.72
CA LEU A 371 -10.85 10.60 21.57
C LEU A 371 -10.57 9.74 20.34
N GLY A 372 -11.33 9.96 19.28
CA GLY A 372 -11.03 9.44 17.94
C GLY A 372 -10.03 10.33 17.20
N ALA A 373 -8.92 9.76 16.72
CA ALA A 373 -7.89 10.50 16.01
C ALA A 373 -7.26 9.68 14.88
N TRP A 374 -7.18 10.23 13.67
CA TRP A 374 -6.42 9.64 12.57
C TRP A 374 -5.00 10.21 12.53
N SER A 375 -3.98 9.37 12.38
CA SER A 375 -2.62 9.84 12.16
C SER A 375 -2.17 9.67 10.72
N PRO A 376 -1.91 10.75 9.97
CA PRO A 376 -1.30 10.67 8.64
C PRO A 376 0.20 10.34 8.70
N ASP A 377 0.86 10.55 9.84
CA ASP A 377 2.29 10.23 9.99
C ASP A 377 2.54 8.71 9.98
N ILE A 378 1.63 7.92 10.54
CA ILE A 378 1.78 6.45 10.65
C ILE A 378 0.58 5.65 10.12
N TRP A 379 -0.31 6.30 9.38
CA TRP A 379 -1.49 5.71 8.73
C TRP A 379 -2.32 4.83 9.67
N THR A 380 -2.60 5.34 10.87
CA THR A 380 -3.31 4.57 11.90
C THR A 380 -4.36 5.44 12.56
N TYR A 381 -5.56 4.88 12.72
CA TYR A 381 -6.61 5.45 13.55
C TYR A 381 -6.40 5.05 15.01
N PHE A 382 -6.57 5.99 15.93
CA PHE A 382 -6.55 5.78 17.35
C PHE A 382 -7.92 6.04 17.92
N GLN A 383 -8.37 5.10 18.74
CA GLN A 383 -9.39 5.32 19.74
C GLN A 383 -8.64 5.42 21.07
N ILE A 384 -8.44 6.65 21.55
CA ILE A 384 -7.69 6.94 22.77
C ILE A 384 -8.70 6.94 23.92
N PRO A 385 -8.60 6.02 24.90
CA PRO A 385 -9.51 6.02 26.04
C PRO A 385 -9.48 7.36 26.79
N GLY A 386 -10.63 7.82 27.29
CA GLY A 386 -10.69 9.07 28.06
C GLY A 386 -9.83 9.00 29.33
N GLU A 387 -9.80 7.83 29.98
CA GLU A 387 -8.95 7.53 31.14
C GLU A 387 -7.44 7.68 30.86
N ALA A 388 -7.03 7.58 29.59
CA ALA A 388 -5.64 7.77 29.19
C ALA A 388 -5.15 9.20 29.43
N PHE A 389 -6.04 10.18 29.50
CA PHE A 389 -5.71 11.60 29.68
C PHE A 389 -5.50 11.99 31.14
N GLU A 390 -5.88 11.15 32.10
CA GLU A 390 -5.53 11.37 33.50
C GLU A 390 -4.01 11.29 33.70
N THR A 391 -3.41 12.27 34.38
CA THR A 391 -1.94 12.38 34.55
C THR A 391 -1.28 11.10 35.10
N ALA A 392 -1.97 10.35 35.96
CA ALA A 392 -1.45 9.09 36.51
C ALA A 392 -1.40 7.95 35.47
N ASN A 393 -2.14 8.07 34.38
CA ASN A 393 -2.42 7.01 33.42
C ASN A 393 -1.66 7.16 32.09
N HIS A 394 -0.95 8.26 31.87
CA HIS A 394 -0.27 8.57 30.58
C HIS A 394 0.70 7.48 30.11
N THR A 395 1.29 6.75 31.05
CA THR A 395 2.24 5.63 30.81
C THR A 395 1.61 4.24 30.94
N SER A 396 0.32 4.16 31.23
CA SER A 396 -0.41 2.91 31.44
C SER A 396 -0.58 2.12 30.15
N VAL A 397 -0.42 0.80 30.26
CA VAL A 397 -0.71 -0.19 29.21
C VAL A 397 -1.81 -1.15 29.65
N ALA A 398 -2.63 -0.75 30.61
CA ALA A 398 -3.76 -1.55 31.07
C ALA A 398 -4.91 -1.50 30.06
N ALA A 399 -5.67 -2.59 29.97
CA ALA A 399 -6.92 -2.62 29.21
C ALA A 399 -7.90 -1.54 29.71
N GLY A 400 -8.60 -0.89 28.79
CA GLY A 400 -9.51 0.23 29.08
C GLY A 400 -8.83 1.57 29.41
N ILE A 401 -7.50 1.62 29.57
CA ILE A 401 -6.74 2.85 29.84
C ILE A 401 -5.75 3.15 28.71
N GLY A 402 -4.96 2.16 28.30
CA GLY A 402 -3.98 2.32 27.21
C GLY A 402 -4.65 2.41 25.84
N ILE A 403 -3.96 3.00 24.87
CA ILE A 403 -4.39 3.02 23.48
C ILE A 403 -4.37 1.58 22.95
N LYS A 404 -5.52 1.14 22.42
CA LYS A 404 -5.69 -0.17 21.79
C LYS A 404 -4.74 -0.32 20.61
N ASN A 405 -4.05 -1.45 20.54
CA ASN A 405 -3.25 -1.87 19.39
C ASN A 405 -3.60 -3.32 19.05
N GLU A 406 -3.86 -3.61 17.78
CA GLU A 406 -4.40 -4.90 17.37
C GLU A 406 -3.40 -5.66 16.51
N GLN A 407 -3.20 -6.93 16.85
CA GLN A 407 -2.47 -7.89 16.04
C GLN A 407 -3.47 -8.81 15.34
N ILE A 408 -3.28 -8.98 14.04
CA ILE A 408 -4.15 -9.79 13.18
C ILE A 408 -3.36 -11.01 12.71
N ASP A 409 -3.79 -12.19 13.16
CA ASP A 409 -3.18 -13.46 12.80
C ASP A 409 -4.14 -14.30 11.93
N ARG A 410 -3.62 -14.99 10.92
CA ARG A 410 -4.32 -16.08 10.23
C ARG A 410 -3.97 -17.39 10.89
N ILE A 411 -4.98 -18.07 11.44
CA ILE A 411 -4.78 -19.32 12.18
C ILE A 411 -5.48 -20.48 11.49
N SER A 412 -5.02 -21.70 11.75
CA SER A 412 -5.71 -22.92 11.33
C SER A 412 -6.80 -23.31 12.34
N VAL A 413 -7.68 -24.24 11.96
CA VAL A 413 -8.66 -24.81 12.91
C VAL A 413 -7.94 -25.47 14.09
N ALA A 414 -6.82 -26.16 13.85
CA ALA A 414 -6.04 -26.80 14.92
C ALA A 414 -5.44 -25.77 15.90
N ASP A 415 -5.01 -24.60 15.40
CA ASP A 415 -4.53 -23.51 16.25
C ASP A 415 -5.69 -22.93 17.10
N LEU A 416 -6.89 -22.81 16.52
CA LEU A 416 -8.09 -22.39 17.24
C LEU A 416 -8.50 -23.40 18.31
N GLU A 417 -8.53 -24.70 17.99
CA GLU A 417 -8.79 -25.78 18.95
C GLU A 417 -7.80 -25.74 20.11
N THR A 418 -6.51 -25.56 19.81
CA THR A 418 -5.46 -25.43 20.82
C THR A 418 -5.68 -24.21 21.70
N TYR A 419 -6.03 -23.06 21.10
CA TYR A 419 -6.30 -21.83 21.84
C TYR A 419 -7.48 -22.02 22.80
N LEU A 420 -8.65 -22.46 22.29
CA LEU A 420 -9.86 -22.65 23.07
C LEU A 420 -9.65 -23.65 24.23
N ALA A 421 -8.91 -24.74 23.99
CA ALA A 421 -8.59 -25.73 25.02
C ALA A 421 -7.69 -25.21 26.16
N THR A 422 -7.09 -24.03 26.01
CA THR A 422 -6.17 -23.44 26.99
C THR A 422 -6.69 -22.16 27.65
N VAL A 423 -7.85 -21.64 27.24
CA VAL A 423 -8.43 -20.41 27.79
C VAL A 423 -9.84 -20.65 28.32
N ASP A 424 -10.17 -20.03 29.45
CA ASP A 424 -11.58 -19.90 29.89
C ASP A 424 -12.30 -18.86 29.01
N ILE A 425 -13.61 -18.73 29.18
CA ILE A 425 -14.39 -17.66 28.56
C ILE A 425 -13.86 -16.28 28.97
N ASP A 426 -13.30 -16.11 30.17
CA ASP A 426 -12.69 -14.84 30.64
C ASP A 426 -11.26 -14.60 30.12
N GLY A 427 -10.74 -15.48 29.27
CA GLY A 427 -9.39 -15.38 28.72
C GLY A 427 -8.27 -15.78 29.69
N ASP A 428 -8.60 -16.35 30.86
CA ASP A 428 -7.61 -16.88 31.80
C ASP A 428 -7.04 -18.21 31.26
N THR A 429 -5.71 -18.31 31.28
CA THR A 429 -4.94 -19.46 30.78
C THR A 429 -4.71 -20.55 31.83
N ASN A 430 -5.14 -20.33 33.08
CA ASN A 430 -4.96 -21.27 34.19
C ASN A 430 -6.30 -21.86 34.66
N THR A 431 -7.11 -22.36 33.72
CA THR A 431 -8.48 -22.82 33.98
C THR A 431 -8.63 -24.35 33.94
N THR A 432 -9.61 -24.86 34.70
CA THR A 432 -10.11 -26.25 34.59
C THR A 432 -11.38 -26.36 33.73
N ASP A 433 -11.88 -25.23 33.22
CA ASP A 433 -13.13 -25.11 32.47
C ASP A 433 -12.92 -24.29 31.18
N PRO A 434 -12.26 -24.87 30.16
CA PRO A 434 -11.90 -24.16 28.95
C PRO A 434 -13.10 -23.87 28.04
N ALA A 435 -12.99 -22.85 27.20
CA ALA A 435 -13.91 -22.58 26.11
C ALA A 435 -13.91 -23.75 25.10
N ASP A 436 -15.07 -24.01 24.49
CA ASP A 436 -15.25 -25.13 23.56
C ASP A 436 -15.92 -24.73 22.24
N ARG A 437 -16.30 -23.45 22.11
CA ARG A 437 -16.98 -22.88 20.94
C ARG A 437 -16.70 -21.39 20.83
N LEU A 438 -17.23 -20.80 19.77
CA LEU A 438 -17.26 -19.35 19.58
C LEU A 438 -18.70 -18.84 19.61
N ALA A 439 -18.93 -17.71 20.26
CA ALA A 439 -20.22 -17.02 20.28
C ALA A 439 -20.24 -15.83 19.31
N CYS A 440 -21.37 -15.61 18.65
CA CYS A 440 -21.61 -14.56 17.69
C CYS A 440 -22.83 -13.74 18.07
N ILE A 441 -22.72 -12.41 18.02
CA ILE A 441 -23.82 -11.50 18.36
C ILE A 441 -24.21 -10.54 17.22
N ASN A 442 -23.41 -10.46 16.16
CA ASN A 442 -23.71 -9.68 14.97
C ASN A 442 -23.26 -10.41 13.70
N LEU A 443 -24.01 -10.24 12.61
CA LEU A 443 -23.63 -10.75 11.28
C LEU A 443 -23.19 -12.23 11.35
N CYS A 444 -24.01 -13.07 11.97
CA CYS A 444 -23.70 -14.48 12.11
C CYS A 444 -23.96 -15.20 10.78
N LEU A 445 -22.89 -15.54 10.07
CA LEU A 445 -22.92 -16.10 8.72
C LEU A 445 -23.50 -17.53 8.73
N LYS A 446 -24.50 -17.75 7.88
CA LYS A 446 -25.15 -19.04 7.68
C LYS A 446 -24.62 -19.70 6.40
N PRO A 447 -23.81 -20.77 6.51
CA PRO A 447 -23.16 -21.37 5.35
C PRO A 447 -24.15 -22.04 4.37
N ASP A 448 -25.30 -22.51 4.84
CA ASP A 448 -26.36 -23.06 3.99
C ASP A 448 -26.97 -21.99 3.07
N LEU A 449 -27.27 -20.80 3.61
CA LEU A 449 -27.75 -19.66 2.83
C LEU A 449 -26.71 -19.19 1.83
N TYR A 450 -25.44 -19.02 2.27
CA TYR A 450 -24.34 -18.66 1.39
C TYR A 450 -24.18 -19.66 0.24
N ASN A 451 -24.15 -20.96 0.54
CA ASN A 451 -24.02 -22.00 -0.49
C ASN A 451 -25.22 -22.02 -1.45
N ALA A 452 -26.43 -21.73 -0.98
CA ALA A 452 -27.60 -21.60 -1.84
C ALA A 452 -27.48 -20.42 -2.80
N ARG A 453 -26.98 -19.25 -2.33
CA ARG A 453 -26.77 -18.07 -3.18
C ARG A 453 -25.65 -18.29 -4.19
N LEU A 454 -24.53 -18.86 -3.75
CA LEU A 454 -23.42 -19.20 -4.62
C LEU A 454 -23.83 -20.21 -5.70
N SER A 455 -24.67 -21.19 -5.36
CA SER A 455 -25.18 -22.17 -6.34
C SER A 455 -25.99 -21.52 -7.45
N ASP A 456 -26.88 -20.57 -7.11
CA ASP A 456 -27.64 -19.80 -8.10
C ASP A 456 -26.71 -18.91 -8.95
N ALA A 457 -25.75 -18.22 -8.32
CA ALA A 457 -24.78 -17.37 -9.01
C ALA A 457 -23.94 -18.15 -10.03
N VAL A 458 -23.38 -19.29 -9.62
CA VAL A 458 -22.61 -20.19 -10.50
C VAL A 458 -23.47 -20.72 -11.65
N THR A 459 -24.73 -21.06 -11.38
CA THR A 459 -25.65 -21.54 -12.43
C THR A 459 -25.91 -20.48 -13.49
N ARG A 460 -26.10 -19.21 -13.10
CA ARG A 460 -26.32 -18.10 -14.04
C ARG A 460 -25.13 -17.92 -14.96
N VAL A 461 -23.94 -17.70 -14.39
CA VAL A 461 -22.73 -17.42 -15.18
C VAL A 461 -22.24 -18.60 -16.02
N SER A 462 -22.79 -19.80 -15.80
CA SER A 462 -22.43 -21.01 -16.54
C SER A 462 -23.44 -21.41 -17.62
N ASP A 463 -24.57 -20.71 -17.76
CA ASP A 463 -25.60 -21.04 -18.75
C ASP A 463 -25.34 -20.46 -20.15
N ASN A 464 -24.24 -19.71 -20.30
CA ASN A 464 -23.78 -19.09 -21.54
C ASN A 464 -24.78 -18.05 -22.11
N ASP A 465 -25.62 -17.45 -21.25
CA ASP A 465 -26.48 -16.31 -21.57
C ASP A 465 -25.86 -14.98 -21.07
N PRO A 466 -25.22 -14.20 -21.96
CA PRO A 466 -24.55 -12.96 -21.54
C PRO A 466 -25.50 -11.89 -20.98
N ASN A 467 -26.83 -12.07 -21.06
CA ASN A 467 -27.80 -11.15 -20.43
C ASN A 467 -27.93 -11.36 -18.91
N ASN A 468 -27.36 -12.43 -18.35
CA ASN A 468 -27.42 -12.74 -16.92
C ASN A 468 -26.05 -12.79 -16.23
N ASP A 469 -24.96 -12.56 -16.98
CA ASP A 469 -23.57 -12.50 -16.48
C ASP A 469 -23.31 -11.33 -15.52
N ASP A 470 -24.18 -10.32 -15.52
CA ASP A 470 -24.07 -9.11 -14.69
C ASP A 470 -24.60 -9.36 -13.25
N LEU A 471 -23.85 -10.14 -12.46
CA LEU A 471 -24.25 -10.47 -11.08
C LEU A 471 -24.36 -9.25 -10.15
N TYR A 472 -23.73 -8.11 -10.48
CA TYR A 472 -23.89 -6.87 -9.72
C TYR A 472 -25.30 -6.26 -9.86
N GLN A 473 -26.10 -6.71 -10.82
CA GLN A 473 -27.52 -6.33 -10.93
C GLN A 473 -28.42 -7.27 -10.11
N VAL A 474 -27.88 -8.37 -9.58
CA VAL A 474 -28.59 -9.35 -8.78
C VAL A 474 -28.35 -9.10 -7.29
N GLN A 475 -29.37 -8.59 -6.61
CA GLN A 475 -29.32 -8.34 -5.16
C GLN A 475 -29.82 -9.57 -4.40
N TYR A 476 -28.90 -10.48 -4.03
CA TYR A 476 -29.25 -11.68 -3.27
C TYR A 476 -29.72 -11.33 -1.87
N ASP A 477 -30.68 -12.10 -1.34
CA ASP A 477 -31.07 -11.93 0.07
C ASP A 477 -29.94 -12.30 1.02
N SER A 478 -30.05 -11.80 2.26
CA SER A 478 -29.06 -11.93 3.31
C SER A 478 -28.61 -13.38 3.53
N ILE A 479 -27.32 -13.53 3.83
CA ILE A 479 -26.66 -14.79 4.19
C ILE A 479 -26.37 -14.86 5.70
N TRP A 480 -26.79 -13.85 6.46
CA TRP A 480 -26.62 -13.79 7.90
C TRP A 480 -27.93 -14.11 8.63
N ASP A 481 -27.80 -14.51 9.89
CA ASP A 481 -28.93 -14.76 10.76
C ASP A 481 -29.78 -13.50 11.00
N THR A 482 -31.09 -13.61 10.80
CA THR A 482 -32.05 -12.50 10.88
C THR A 482 -32.24 -11.93 12.28
N ASN A 483 -31.84 -12.65 13.35
CA ASN A 483 -31.88 -12.13 14.72
C ASN A 483 -30.65 -11.25 15.05
N HIS A 484 -29.65 -11.19 14.17
CA HIS A 484 -28.31 -10.64 14.48
C HIS A 484 -27.96 -9.43 13.60
N LEU A 485 -28.98 -8.63 13.29
CA LEU A 485 -28.87 -7.43 12.46
C LEU A 485 -28.41 -6.24 13.30
N PHE A 486 -27.56 -5.40 12.72
CA PHE A 486 -26.93 -4.26 13.38
C PHE A 486 -27.93 -3.17 13.80
N TRP A 487 -29.09 -3.11 13.11
CA TRP A 487 -30.17 -2.16 13.36
C TRP A 487 -31.49 -2.93 13.39
N ASP A 488 -32.26 -2.83 14.48
CA ASP A 488 -33.63 -3.37 14.52
C ASP A 488 -34.63 -2.27 14.13
N PHE A 489 -35.63 -2.63 13.33
CA PHE A 489 -36.69 -1.72 12.90
C PHE A 489 -38.02 -2.19 13.49
N ASP A 490 -38.59 -1.40 14.40
CA ASP A 490 -39.97 -1.59 14.83
C ASP A 490 -40.94 -0.84 13.91
N PRO A 491 -41.72 -1.53 13.05
CA PRO A 491 -42.75 -0.89 12.23
C PRO A 491 -43.92 -0.30 13.04
N GLY A 492 -44.03 -0.59 14.35
CA GLY A 492 -45.13 -0.19 15.22
C GLY A 492 -44.90 1.07 16.07
N ALA A 493 -43.65 1.48 16.32
CA ALA A 493 -43.32 2.56 17.26
C ALA A 493 -43.16 3.95 16.62
N GLY A 494 -43.01 4.05 15.29
CA GLY A 494 -42.70 5.31 14.61
C GLY A 494 -41.26 5.75 14.91
N GLU A 495 -40.37 5.54 13.94
CA GLU A 495 -38.99 6.09 13.82
C GLU A 495 -38.27 6.47 15.12
N SER A 496 -38.29 5.59 16.12
CA SER A 496 -37.59 5.78 17.39
C SER A 496 -36.41 4.84 17.39
N PHE A 497 -35.23 5.40 17.11
CA PHE A 497 -33.96 4.71 17.03
C PHE A 497 -33.45 4.44 18.44
N GLY A 498 -33.33 3.18 18.83
CA GLY A 498 -32.52 2.77 19.97
C GLY A 498 -31.12 2.38 19.47
N GLU A 499 -30.08 3.02 20.00
CA GLU A 499 -28.70 2.53 19.89
C GLU A 499 -28.60 1.08 20.41
N LEU A 500 -28.05 0.16 19.60
CA LEU A 500 -27.47 -1.13 19.99
C LEU A 500 -27.88 -1.69 21.38
N ASP A 501 -29.13 -2.15 21.57
CA ASP A 501 -29.72 -2.68 22.85
C ASP A 501 -28.95 -3.83 23.54
N GLY A 502 -27.80 -4.23 23.00
CA GLY A 502 -27.14 -5.50 23.23
C GLY A 502 -27.97 -6.67 22.69
N LEU A 503 -27.32 -7.80 22.42
CA LEU A 503 -28.04 -9.02 22.07
C LEU A 503 -28.42 -9.79 23.34
N ALA A 504 -29.67 -10.26 23.42
CA ALA A 504 -30.11 -11.17 24.48
C ALA A 504 -29.27 -12.45 24.49
N GLN A 505 -28.97 -13.00 25.67
CA GLN A 505 -28.26 -14.26 25.80
C GLN A 505 -28.89 -15.40 24.97
N SER A 506 -30.22 -15.51 24.97
CA SER A 506 -30.94 -16.56 24.21
C SER A 506 -30.90 -16.39 22.69
N ASP A 507 -30.52 -15.19 22.21
CA ASP A 507 -30.39 -14.91 20.79
C ASP A 507 -28.97 -15.18 20.27
N ILE A 508 -27.96 -15.39 21.13
CA ILE A 508 -26.58 -15.65 20.71
C ILE A 508 -26.48 -16.92 19.85
N THR A 509 -25.69 -16.84 18.79
CA THR A 509 -25.38 -17.99 17.92
C THR A 509 -24.02 -18.60 18.27
N ASP A 510 -23.93 -19.93 18.35
CA ASP A 510 -22.65 -20.62 18.50
C ASP A 510 -22.08 -21.19 17.19
N TYR A 511 -20.75 -21.21 17.13
CA TYR A 511 -19.95 -21.90 16.13
C TYR A 511 -19.17 -23.01 16.84
N ILE A 512 -19.43 -24.24 16.41
CA ILE A 512 -18.91 -25.46 17.01
C ILE A 512 -17.69 -25.91 16.22
N ILE A 513 -16.61 -26.24 16.94
CA ILE A 513 -15.43 -26.85 16.36
C ILE A 513 -15.53 -28.36 16.57
N ASP A 514 -15.49 -29.12 15.48
CA ASP A 514 -15.50 -30.59 15.54
C ASP A 514 -14.64 -31.16 14.42
N SER A 515 -13.74 -32.07 14.79
CA SER A 515 -12.93 -32.85 13.85
C SER A 515 -12.16 -32.00 12.81
N GLY A 516 -11.58 -30.88 13.24
CA GLY A 516 -10.81 -29.99 12.36
C GLY A 516 -11.67 -29.15 11.40
N LYS A 517 -12.97 -29.01 11.67
CA LYS A 517 -13.93 -28.19 10.93
C LYS A 517 -14.72 -27.28 11.86
N ILE A 518 -15.34 -26.23 11.29
CA ILE A 518 -16.20 -25.31 12.03
C ILE A 518 -17.62 -25.38 11.48
N TYR A 519 -18.60 -25.42 12.37
CA TYR A 519 -20.01 -25.54 12.04
C TYR A 519 -20.86 -24.46 12.72
N TYR A 520 -21.82 -23.89 12.00
CA TYR A 520 -22.87 -23.03 12.57
C TYR A 520 -23.90 -23.88 13.35
N GLN A 521 -24.07 -23.63 14.65
CA GLN A 521 -25.04 -24.22 15.60
C GLN A 521 -25.03 -25.75 15.82
N ALA A 522 -24.75 -26.56 14.81
CA ALA A 522 -24.77 -28.01 14.89
C ALA A 522 -23.83 -28.66 13.87
N VAL A 523 -23.19 -29.77 14.25
CA VAL A 523 -22.30 -30.56 13.39
C VAL A 523 -23.11 -31.27 12.30
N ALA A 524 -23.22 -30.61 11.14
CA ALA A 524 -23.89 -31.11 9.95
C ALA A 524 -23.24 -30.49 8.70
N SER A 525 -23.25 -31.20 7.57
CA SER A 525 -22.61 -30.71 6.33
C SER A 525 -23.20 -29.40 5.81
N ALA A 526 -24.50 -29.16 6.00
CA ALA A 526 -25.14 -27.89 5.63
C ALA A 526 -24.67 -26.70 6.50
N ASN A 527 -24.14 -26.99 7.68
CA ASN A 527 -23.68 -26.00 8.65
C ASN A 527 -22.17 -25.79 8.61
N GLU A 528 -21.43 -26.54 7.80
CA GLU A 528 -19.97 -26.44 7.71
C GLU A 528 -19.58 -25.09 7.08
N MET A 529 -18.66 -24.37 7.72
CA MET A 529 -18.12 -23.10 7.24
C MET A 529 -17.17 -23.34 6.05
N THR A 530 -17.75 -23.64 4.88
CA THR A 530 -17.02 -23.96 3.65
C THR A 530 -17.87 -23.72 2.40
N VAL A 531 -17.23 -23.76 1.23
CA VAL A 531 -17.94 -23.95 -0.03
C VAL A 531 -18.25 -25.44 -0.20
N SER A 532 -19.52 -25.77 -0.40
CA SER A 532 -19.98 -27.15 -0.55
C SER A 532 -19.36 -27.85 -1.76
N ASP A 533 -19.18 -29.17 -1.67
CA ASP A 533 -18.65 -30.00 -2.76
C ASP A 533 -19.45 -29.86 -4.07
N ALA A 534 -20.76 -29.60 -3.96
CA ALA A 534 -21.62 -29.36 -5.11
C ALA A 534 -21.23 -28.05 -5.83
N ASN A 535 -21.00 -26.98 -5.07
CA ASN A 535 -20.60 -25.68 -5.62
C ASN A 535 -19.16 -25.72 -6.16
N THR A 536 -18.22 -26.37 -5.48
CA THR A 536 -16.84 -26.52 -6.01
C THR A 536 -16.83 -27.31 -7.32
N SER A 537 -17.62 -28.38 -7.42
CA SER A 537 -17.78 -29.16 -8.66
C SER A 537 -18.45 -28.37 -9.78
N ALA A 538 -19.49 -27.59 -9.45
CA ALA A 538 -20.18 -26.72 -10.40
C ALA A 538 -19.25 -25.62 -10.92
N MET A 539 -18.48 -24.98 -10.03
CA MET A 539 -17.48 -23.97 -10.40
C MET A 539 -16.40 -24.54 -11.31
N ALA A 540 -15.86 -25.73 -11.00
CA ALA A 540 -14.88 -26.39 -11.87
C ALA A 540 -15.46 -26.70 -13.26
N THR A 541 -16.72 -27.15 -13.31
CA THR A 541 -17.44 -27.43 -14.58
C THR A 541 -17.66 -26.14 -15.38
N ALA A 542 -18.04 -25.05 -14.71
CA ALA A 542 -18.24 -23.74 -15.32
C ALA A 542 -16.91 -23.19 -15.88
N THR A 543 -15.83 -23.22 -15.10
CA THR A 543 -14.48 -22.82 -15.55
C THR A 543 -14.04 -23.60 -16.78
N ALA A 544 -14.23 -24.92 -16.80
CA ALA A 544 -13.89 -25.75 -17.96
C ALA A 544 -14.71 -25.40 -19.21
N SER A 545 -15.97 -24.97 -19.02
CA SER A 545 -16.87 -24.61 -20.11
C SER A 545 -16.58 -23.22 -20.67
N LEU A 546 -16.35 -22.24 -19.79
CA LEU A 546 -16.03 -20.85 -20.12
C LEU A 546 -14.59 -20.69 -20.65
N LYS A 547 -13.69 -21.62 -20.29
CA LYS A 547 -12.23 -21.52 -20.51
C LYS A 547 -11.60 -20.30 -19.84
N GLU A 548 -12.25 -19.83 -18.79
CA GLU A 548 -11.79 -18.79 -17.88
C GLU A 548 -12.34 -19.14 -16.49
N PRO A 549 -11.62 -18.82 -15.40
CA PRO A 549 -12.12 -18.91 -14.04
C PRO A 549 -13.51 -18.31 -13.87
N VAL A 550 -14.47 -19.16 -13.49
CA VAL A 550 -15.86 -18.74 -13.21
C VAL A 550 -15.94 -17.64 -12.15
N THR A 551 -14.96 -17.57 -11.26
CA THR A 551 -14.93 -16.64 -10.14
C THR A 551 -14.77 -15.18 -10.57
N TRP A 552 -14.24 -14.92 -11.77
CA TRP A 552 -14.27 -13.60 -12.39
C TRP A 552 -15.69 -13.08 -12.64
N LYS A 553 -16.55 -13.97 -13.10
CA LYS A 553 -17.97 -13.66 -13.30
C LYS A 553 -18.67 -13.50 -11.95
N LEU A 554 -18.17 -14.15 -10.90
CA LEU A 554 -18.68 -14.00 -9.52
C LEU A 554 -18.28 -12.68 -8.85
N TYR A 555 -17.37 -11.86 -9.40
CA TYR A 555 -16.90 -10.62 -8.78
C TYR A 555 -18.04 -9.67 -8.36
N GLY A 556 -19.12 -9.65 -9.17
CA GLY A 556 -20.30 -8.84 -8.91
C GLY A 556 -21.29 -9.41 -7.88
N MET A 557 -21.05 -10.58 -7.30
CA MET A 557 -21.99 -11.21 -6.36
C MET A 557 -22.17 -10.34 -5.11
N GLN A 558 -23.39 -9.83 -4.92
CA GLN A 558 -23.77 -8.98 -3.81
C GLN A 558 -24.92 -9.59 -3.00
N VAL A 559 -24.81 -9.49 -1.68
CA VAL A 559 -25.88 -9.89 -0.75
C VAL A 559 -26.38 -8.67 0.02
N LYS A 560 -27.67 -8.70 0.36
CA LYS A 560 -28.28 -7.67 1.23
C LYS A 560 -27.73 -7.82 2.64
N ARG A 561 -27.00 -6.81 3.07
CA ARG A 561 -26.62 -6.57 4.46
C ARG A 561 -27.64 -5.60 5.06
N PRO A 562 -28.40 -5.99 6.10
CA PRO A 562 -29.41 -5.10 6.65
C PRO A 562 -28.83 -3.76 7.13
N ASP A 563 -29.52 -2.66 6.82
CA ASP A 563 -28.99 -1.30 6.90
C ASP A 563 -30.10 -0.27 7.21
N TRP A 564 -29.69 1.00 7.27
CA TRP A 564 -30.39 2.13 7.87
C TRP A 564 -31.77 2.47 7.27
N THR A 565 -32.81 2.32 8.10
CA THR A 565 -34.23 2.71 7.91
C THR A 565 -35.03 1.94 6.87
N ALA A 566 -36.36 2.00 6.98
CA ALA A 566 -37.29 1.50 5.95
C ALA A 566 -37.09 2.15 4.56
N ALA A 567 -36.47 3.34 4.50
CA ALA A 567 -36.12 4.01 3.25
C ALA A 567 -34.86 3.42 2.58
N ASN A 568 -33.98 2.79 3.35
CA ASN A 568 -32.77 2.13 2.86
C ASN A 568 -32.50 0.83 3.66
N PRO A 569 -33.38 -0.18 3.55
CA PRO A 569 -33.43 -1.31 4.48
C PRO A 569 -32.22 -2.24 4.44
N TYR A 570 -31.32 -2.05 3.46
CA TYR A 570 -30.08 -2.81 3.31
C TYR A 570 -29.02 -2.03 2.53
N SER A 571 -27.76 -2.30 2.85
CA SER A 571 -26.60 -2.10 1.99
C SER A 571 -26.33 -3.37 1.21
N LEU A 572 -25.52 -3.24 0.18
CA LEU A 572 -25.02 -4.37 -0.58
C LEU A 572 -23.60 -4.66 -0.13
N GLU A 573 -23.34 -5.93 0.22
CA GLU A 573 -22.02 -6.43 0.54
C GLU A 573 -21.53 -7.35 -0.58
N TYR A 574 -20.35 -7.06 -1.11
CA TYR A 574 -19.69 -7.93 -2.07
C TYR A 574 -19.11 -9.14 -1.34
N VAL A 575 -19.58 -10.33 -1.73
CA VAL A 575 -19.18 -11.61 -1.12
C VAL A 575 -18.46 -12.51 -2.13
N SER A 576 -18.04 -11.93 -3.24
CA SER A 576 -17.31 -12.59 -4.32
C SER A 576 -15.91 -13.04 -3.90
N TRP A 577 -15.26 -12.28 -3.02
CA TRP A 577 -14.00 -12.67 -2.40
C TRP A 577 -14.20 -13.59 -1.20
N SER A 578 -14.97 -13.12 -0.21
CA SER A 578 -15.25 -13.85 1.02
C SER A 578 -16.57 -13.41 1.64
N ALA A 579 -17.34 -14.36 2.13
CA ALA A 579 -18.44 -14.08 3.06
C ALA A 579 -17.91 -14.24 4.48
N ARG A 580 -18.11 -13.23 5.35
CA ARG A 580 -17.52 -13.20 6.70
C ARG A 580 -18.59 -13.15 7.78
N THR A 581 -18.27 -13.73 8.94
CA THR A 581 -19.01 -13.48 10.18
C THR A 581 -18.74 -12.06 10.67
N GLY A 582 -19.57 -11.55 11.59
CA GLY A 582 -19.13 -10.53 12.53
C GLY A 582 -18.06 -11.08 13.48
N PHE A 583 -17.76 -10.32 14.53
CA PHE A 583 -16.76 -10.76 15.50
C PHE A 583 -17.32 -11.84 16.42
N LEU A 584 -16.45 -12.81 16.70
CA LEU A 584 -16.74 -13.99 17.49
C LEU A 584 -15.84 -13.99 18.73
N VAL A 585 -16.39 -14.36 19.88
CA VAL A 585 -15.63 -14.44 21.14
C VAL A 585 -15.60 -15.88 21.66
N PRO A 586 -14.57 -16.28 22.43
CA PRO A 586 -14.59 -17.55 23.16
C PRO A 586 -15.87 -17.67 23.98
N ALA A 587 -16.46 -18.86 23.95
CA ALA A 587 -17.67 -19.17 24.69
C ALA A 587 -17.69 -20.63 25.13
N ARG A 588 -18.61 -20.94 26.04
CA ARG A 588 -18.94 -22.30 26.44
C ARG A 588 -20.44 -22.53 26.45
N LYS A 589 -20.86 -23.79 26.34
CA LYS A 589 -22.26 -24.16 26.60
C LYS A 589 -22.43 -24.58 28.05
N SER A 590 -23.16 -23.77 28.81
CA SER A 590 -23.54 -24.08 30.19
C SER A 590 -24.99 -24.54 30.23
N GLY A 591 -25.21 -25.82 30.54
CA GLY A 591 -26.56 -26.38 30.60
C GLY A 591 -27.33 -26.18 29.30
N ASP A 592 -28.33 -25.29 29.34
CA ASP A 592 -29.25 -24.99 28.24
C ASP A 592 -28.82 -23.76 27.38
N ASP A 593 -27.81 -22.99 27.81
CA ASP A 593 -27.49 -21.67 27.21
C ASP A 593 -26.01 -21.52 26.81
N ILE A 594 -25.74 -20.61 25.86
CA ILE A 594 -24.40 -20.18 25.48
C ILE A 594 -23.96 -19.08 26.45
N VAL A 595 -22.73 -19.19 26.96
CA VAL A 595 -22.12 -18.21 27.87
C VAL A 595 -20.85 -17.65 27.19
N PRO A 596 -20.89 -16.41 26.66
CA PRO A 596 -19.70 -15.73 26.15
C PRO A 596 -18.87 -15.14 27.28
N ILE A 597 -17.71 -14.55 26.96
CA ILE A 597 -16.87 -13.81 27.92
C ILE A 597 -17.67 -12.76 28.72
N HIS A 598 -17.54 -12.74 30.05
CA HIS A 598 -18.31 -11.81 30.90
C HIS A 598 -18.01 -10.34 30.59
N THR A 599 -16.77 -10.00 30.19
CA THR A 599 -16.41 -8.63 29.80
C THR A 599 -17.09 -8.16 28.52
N PHE A 600 -17.75 -9.06 27.77
CA PHE A 600 -18.56 -8.73 26.59
C PHE A 600 -19.99 -8.28 26.95
N GLU A 601 -20.38 -8.41 28.22
CA GLU A 601 -21.66 -7.89 28.72
C GLU A 601 -21.70 -6.36 28.61
N CYS A 602 -22.86 -5.82 28.24
CA CYS A 602 -23.09 -4.39 28.11
C CYS A 602 -22.92 -3.69 29.48
N PRO A 603 -22.42 -2.44 29.52
CA PRO A 603 -22.19 -1.75 30.78
C PRO A 603 -23.49 -1.45 31.54
N GLU A 604 -23.55 -1.86 32.81
CA GLU A 604 -24.67 -1.59 33.72
C GLU A 604 -24.45 -0.34 34.58
N ASN A 605 -25.55 0.27 35.03
CA ASN A 605 -25.52 1.40 35.96
C ASN A 605 -24.94 0.95 37.31
N ALA A 606 -24.55 1.91 38.16
CA ALA A 606 -23.94 1.62 39.46
C ALA A 606 -24.84 0.80 40.42
N LEU A 607 -26.10 0.56 40.06
CA LEU A 607 -27.05 -0.27 40.80
C LEU A 607 -27.20 -1.69 40.22
N GLY A 608 -26.61 -1.97 39.05
CA GLY A 608 -26.77 -3.24 38.32
C GLY A 608 -28.21 -3.52 37.89
N THR A 609 -28.95 -2.46 37.54
CA THR A 609 -30.40 -2.54 37.31
C THR A 609 -30.84 -2.05 35.93
N GLN A 610 -30.00 -1.26 35.24
CA GLN A 610 -30.25 -0.71 33.91
C GLN A 610 -28.92 -0.57 33.18
N TYR A 611 -28.88 -0.76 31.87
CA TYR A 611 -27.66 -0.58 31.08
C TYR A 611 -27.41 0.93 30.78
N LEU A 612 -26.17 1.40 30.97
CA LEU A 612 -25.78 2.83 31.13
C LEU A 612 -26.01 3.74 29.92
N LEU A 613 -25.97 3.19 28.70
CA LEU A 613 -26.17 3.92 27.45
C LEU A 613 -27.57 3.67 26.85
N TYR A 614 -28.43 2.95 27.58
CA TYR A 614 -29.60 2.28 27.00
C TYR A 614 -30.92 2.58 27.74
N ASP A 615 -31.00 3.69 28.45
CA ASP A 615 -32.04 3.89 29.49
C ASP A 615 -33.22 4.77 29.05
N VAL A 616 -33.50 4.95 27.75
CA VAL A 616 -34.65 5.81 27.41
C VAL A 616 -35.60 5.44 26.26
N ASP A 617 -35.43 4.39 25.46
CA ASP A 617 -36.52 3.71 24.72
C ASP A 617 -35.93 2.76 23.64
N HIS A 618 -35.73 1.48 23.98
CA HIS A 618 -35.12 0.47 23.11
C HIS A 618 -36.15 -0.58 22.67
N PRO A 619 -36.70 -0.52 21.43
CA PRO A 619 -37.91 -1.25 21.07
C PRO A 619 -37.74 -2.76 20.81
N ARG A 620 -36.52 -3.29 20.64
CA ARG A 620 -36.30 -4.67 20.17
C ARG A 620 -36.99 -5.74 21.02
N TYR A 621 -36.94 -5.57 22.33
CA TYR A 621 -37.52 -6.53 23.28
C TYR A 621 -38.71 -5.95 24.07
N LEU A 622 -39.19 -4.75 23.73
CA LEU A 622 -40.37 -4.16 24.36
C LEU A 622 -41.57 -5.13 24.23
N GLY A 623 -42.16 -5.50 25.37
CA GLY A 623 -43.26 -6.46 25.43
C GLY A 623 -42.86 -7.93 25.57
N ASN A 624 -41.57 -8.26 25.53
CA ASN A 624 -41.05 -9.60 25.83
C ASN A 624 -40.31 -9.62 27.18
N GLY A 625 -41.07 -9.74 28.27
CA GLY A 625 -40.53 -9.70 29.63
C GLY A 625 -39.52 -10.80 29.99
N ALA A 626 -39.47 -11.91 29.24
CA ALA A 626 -38.43 -12.93 29.42
C ALA A 626 -37.10 -12.43 28.83
N LYS A 627 -37.11 -11.99 27.57
CA LYS A 627 -35.91 -11.45 26.92
C LYS A 627 -35.43 -10.15 27.56
N MET A 628 -36.32 -9.33 28.12
CA MET A 628 -35.95 -8.12 28.86
C MET A 628 -35.19 -8.38 30.16
N ALA A 629 -35.23 -9.61 30.70
CA ALA A 629 -34.57 -10.00 31.94
C ALA A 629 -33.29 -10.81 31.71
N GLU A 630 -32.88 -11.00 30.46
CA GLU A 630 -31.65 -11.70 30.09
C GLU A 630 -30.47 -10.72 30.02
N ASP A 631 -29.27 -11.24 30.30
CA ASP A 631 -28.01 -10.53 30.13
C ASP A 631 -27.85 -10.07 28.66
N ARG A 632 -27.23 -8.90 28.49
CA ARG A 632 -27.03 -8.25 27.18
C ARG A 632 -25.57 -8.20 26.80
N PHE A 633 -25.26 -8.54 25.56
CA PHE A 633 -23.90 -8.53 25.03
C PHE A 633 -23.71 -7.49 23.93
N CYS A 634 -22.63 -6.72 24.02
CA CYS A 634 -22.41 -5.51 23.22
C CYS A 634 -21.11 -5.56 22.43
N ASN A 635 -21.19 -5.30 21.12
CA ASN A 635 -19.99 -5.20 20.26
C ASN A 635 -19.04 -4.09 20.68
N GLU A 636 -19.54 -3.04 21.35
CA GLU A 636 -18.74 -1.95 21.92
C GLU A 636 -17.55 -2.46 22.73
N LYS A 637 -17.71 -3.58 23.45
CA LYS A 637 -16.65 -4.19 24.26
C LYS A 637 -15.45 -4.69 23.46
N ILE A 638 -15.64 -5.05 22.18
CA ILE A 638 -14.54 -5.38 21.26
C ILE A 638 -13.87 -4.11 20.73
N TRP A 639 -14.67 -3.10 20.37
CA TRP A 639 -14.17 -1.82 19.85
C TRP A 639 -13.39 -1.03 20.91
N GLY A 640 -13.92 -0.95 22.13
CA GLY A 640 -13.30 -0.29 23.30
C GLY A 640 -12.11 -1.04 23.91
N GLY A 641 -11.91 -2.32 23.54
CA GLY A 641 -10.74 -3.12 23.94
C GLY A 641 -10.97 -4.08 25.11
N ASP A 642 -12.08 -3.97 25.85
CA ASP A 642 -12.39 -4.84 27.00
C ASP A 642 -12.27 -6.35 26.68
N VAL A 643 -12.49 -6.73 25.43
CA VAL A 643 -12.18 -8.07 24.90
C VAL A 643 -10.80 -8.10 24.23
N THR A 644 -9.90 -8.91 24.79
CA THR A 644 -8.50 -8.97 24.34
C THR A 644 -8.21 -10.01 23.27
N THR A 645 -9.12 -10.95 23.01
CA THR A 645 -9.03 -11.89 21.90
C THR A 645 -10.40 -12.18 21.32
N TYR A 646 -10.50 -12.08 20.01
CA TYR A 646 -11.72 -12.39 19.26
C TYR A 646 -11.35 -12.87 17.85
N PHE A 647 -12.35 -13.36 17.12
CA PHE A 647 -12.16 -14.05 15.86
C PHE A 647 -13.13 -13.55 14.79
N GLU A 648 -12.75 -13.72 13.54
CA GLU A 648 -13.65 -13.60 12.39
C GLU A 648 -13.44 -14.85 11.53
N ILE A 649 -14.54 -15.42 11.03
CA ILE A 649 -14.49 -16.59 10.15
C ILE A 649 -15.02 -16.19 8.78
N GLY A 650 -14.23 -16.48 7.75
CA GLY A 650 -14.57 -16.25 6.35
C GLY A 650 -14.73 -17.56 5.57
N ILE A 651 -15.74 -17.61 4.71
CA ILE A 651 -15.82 -18.57 3.60
C ILE A 651 -15.29 -17.87 2.36
N MET A 652 -14.15 -18.33 1.86
CA MET A 652 -13.44 -17.77 0.71
C MET A 652 -14.02 -18.36 -0.57
N THR A 653 -14.79 -17.60 -1.35
CA THR A 653 -15.48 -18.13 -2.56
C THR A 653 -14.51 -18.80 -3.53
N GLU A 654 -13.39 -18.15 -3.81
CA GLU A 654 -12.36 -18.69 -4.70
C GLU A 654 -11.44 -19.69 -4.02
N GLY A 655 -11.48 -19.84 -2.69
CA GLY A 655 -10.48 -20.54 -1.90
C GLY A 655 -9.08 -19.88 -1.94
N VAL A 656 -8.30 -20.07 -0.87
CA VAL A 656 -6.91 -19.59 -0.79
C VAL A 656 -5.99 -20.79 -0.90
N TYR A 657 -4.95 -20.68 -1.72
CA TYR A 657 -3.95 -21.73 -1.84
C TYR A 657 -2.97 -21.70 -0.67
N GLN A 658 -2.50 -22.90 -0.28
CA GLN A 658 -1.53 -23.11 0.76
C GLN A 658 -0.39 -24.00 0.25
N LEU A 659 0.84 -23.66 0.61
CA LEU A 659 2.02 -24.49 0.31
C LEU A 659 2.28 -25.50 1.41
N SER A 660 2.69 -26.69 1.00
CA SER A 660 3.21 -27.72 1.90
C SER A 660 4.50 -28.34 1.36
N GLU A 661 5.47 -28.55 2.25
CA GLU A 661 6.73 -29.22 1.94
C GLU A 661 6.77 -30.54 2.70
N SER A 662 6.82 -31.67 1.97
CA SER A 662 6.77 -33.02 2.56
C SER A 662 5.55 -33.24 3.47
N GLY A 663 4.40 -32.68 3.10
CA GLY A 663 3.13 -32.79 3.84
C GLY A 663 2.96 -31.83 5.02
N ASN A 664 3.96 -31.00 5.34
CA ASN A 664 3.85 -29.98 6.39
C ASN A 664 3.58 -28.61 5.76
N LYS A 665 2.64 -27.84 6.32
CA LYS A 665 2.37 -26.47 5.88
C LYS A 665 3.66 -25.64 5.95
N VAL A 666 3.95 -24.90 4.88
CA VAL A 666 5.06 -23.95 4.84
C VAL A 666 4.67 -22.75 5.71
N ALA A 667 5.37 -22.57 6.83
CA ALA A 667 5.20 -21.40 7.68
C ALA A 667 5.93 -20.21 7.06
N ILE A 668 5.18 -19.14 6.79
CA ILE A 668 5.71 -17.87 6.31
C ILE A 668 5.60 -16.87 7.46
N GLN A 669 6.62 -16.04 7.63
CA GLN A 669 6.68 -15.03 8.68
C GLN A 669 5.58 -14.00 8.46
N GLN A 670 4.80 -13.76 9.51
CA GLN A 670 3.77 -12.74 9.52
C GLN A 670 4.34 -11.32 9.34
N PRO A 671 3.61 -10.42 8.68
CA PRO A 671 3.93 -9.00 8.70
C PRO A 671 3.94 -8.44 10.12
N LYS A 672 4.85 -7.50 10.39
CA LYS A 672 5.02 -6.91 11.73
C LYS A 672 5.08 -5.40 11.66
N ARG A 673 4.72 -4.74 12.76
CA ARG A 673 5.04 -3.32 12.98
C ARG A 673 6.36 -3.23 13.74
N LEU A 674 7.32 -2.51 13.17
CA LEU A 674 8.61 -2.22 13.77
C LEU A 674 8.64 -0.76 14.22
N GLU A 675 9.11 -0.51 15.43
CA GLU A 675 9.27 0.84 15.95
C GLU A 675 10.63 1.42 15.54
N LEU A 676 10.61 2.59 14.91
CA LEU A 676 11.78 3.42 14.64
C LEU A 676 11.76 4.62 15.58
N ASP A 677 12.59 4.59 16.61
CA ASP A 677 12.78 5.71 17.53
C ASP A 677 13.84 6.67 16.97
N ALA A 678 13.40 7.77 16.36
CA ALA A 678 14.29 8.78 15.81
C ALA A 678 14.90 9.69 16.90
N THR A 679 14.37 9.66 18.12
CA THR A 679 14.91 10.42 19.27
C THR A 679 16.29 9.93 19.69
N GLN A 680 16.63 8.69 19.35
CA GLN A 680 17.92 8.08 19.63
C GLN A 680 18.96 8.33 18.52
N TRP A 681 18.60 9.04 17.44
CA TRP A 681 19.54 9.30 16.36
C TRP A 681 20.66 10.24 16.78
N THR A 682 21.89 9.82 16.50
CA THR A 682 23.07 10.68 16.61
C THR A 682 22.98 11.88 15.66
N ALA A 683 23.75 12.95 15.93
CA ALA A 683 23.81 14.11 15.02
C ALA A 683 24.20 13.74 13.57
N ALA A 684 25.06 12.72 13.41
CA ALA A 684 25.43 12.21 12.10
C ALA A 684 24.25 11.50 11.40
N GLN A 685 23.46 10.74 12.15
CA GLN A 685 22.25 10.09 11.64
C GLN A 685 21.16 11.12 11.28
N GLN A 686 20.94 12.14 12.11
CA GLN A 686 20.01 13.23 11.79
C GLN A 686 20.41 13.96 10.50
N THR A 687 21.72 14.22 10.31
CA THR A 687 22.25 14.79 9.07
C THR A 687 22.00 13.85 7.89
N ALA A 688 22.30 12.56 8.03
CA ALA A 688 22.08 11.55 6.98
C ALA A 688 20.59 11.33 6.65
N ALA A 689 19.70 11.59 7.60
CA ALA A 689 18.26 11.55 7.42
C ALA A 689 17.69 12.78 6.71
N GLY A 690 18.49 13.85 6.59
CA GLY A 690 18.07 15.12 6.03
C GLY A 690 17.26 15.98 6.99
N VAL A 691 17.41 15.79 8.31
CA VAL A 691 16.78 16.62 9.35
C VAL A 691 17.51 17.97 9.44
N SER A 692 16.79 19.07 9.25
CA SER A 692 17.37 20.42 9.34
C SER A 692 16.31 21.50 9.52
N ALA A 693 16.70 22.61 10.17
CA ALA A 693 15.85 23.80 10.28
C ALA A 693 15.49 24.39 8.91
N ALA A 694 16.39 24.33 7.93
CA ALA A 694 16.18 24.85 6.59
C ALA A 694 15.08 24.12 5.81
N LYS A 695 14.86 22.84 6.12
CA LYS A 695 13.77 22.03 5.55
C LYS A 695 12.49 22.06 6.41
N GLY A 696 12.51 22.75 7.55
CA GLY A 696 11.36 22.85 8.46
C GLY A 696 10.91 21.50 9.03
N ASN A 697 11.84 20.55 9.20
CA ASN A 697 11.52 19.15 9.54
C ASN A 697 12.27 18.62 10.78
N LEU A 698 12.56 19.52 11.74
CA LEU A 698 13.31 19.18 12.96
C LEU A 698 12.55 18.19 13.86
N GLU A 699 11.23 18.26 13.84
CA GLU A 699 10.32 17.40 14.62
C GLU A 699 10.47 15.92 14.26
N ILE A 700 11.10 15.58 13.13
CA ILE A 700 11.34 14.19 12.75
C ILE A 700 12.17 13.46 13.80
N ALA A 701 13.14 14.15 14.42
CA ALA A 701 14.01 13.58 15.44
C ALA A 701 13.36 13.54 16.85
N GLU A 702 12.10 13.95 16.97
CA GLU A 702 11.35 13.96 18.25
C GLU A 702 10.28 12.87 18.29
N LYS A 703 10.18 12.04 17.24
CA LYS A 703 9.09 11.07 17.04
C LYS A 703 9.57 9.63 17.05
N THR A 704 8.67 8.73 17.44
CA THR A 704 8.78 7.29 17.25
C THR A 704 7.78 6.83 16.19
N TYR A 705 8.29 6.30 15.08
CA TYR A 705 7.47 5.87 13.95
C TYR A 705 7.17 4.37 14.01
N GLN A 706 5.99 3.99 13.51
CA GLN A 706 5.65 2.58 13.27
C GLN A 706 5.80 2.28 11.78
N LEU A 707 6.77 1.44 11.45
CA LEU A 707 7.04 0.98 10.10
C LEU A 707 6.49 -0.42 9.89
N GLN A 708 6.12 -0.76 8.66
CA GLN A 708 5.59 -2.08 8.33
C GLN A 708 6.67 -2.98 7.75
N PHE A 709 6.79 -4.20 8.27
CA PHE A 709 7.73 -5.22 7.84
C PHE A 709 6.96 -6.40 7.26
N GLU A 710 7.04 -6.62 5.95
CA GLU A 710 6.26 -7.65 5.22
C GLU A 710 6.92 -9.04 5.17
N GLY A 711 7.76 -9.37 6.15
CA GLY A 711 8.41 -10.69 6.21
C GLY A 711 9.59 -10.90 5.25
N PHE A 712 9.63 -10.30 4.05
CA PHE A 712 10.70 -10.55 3.05
C PHE A 712 11.99 -9.73 3.25
N GLY A 713 12.21 -9.19 4.45
CA GLY A 713 13.41 -8.43 4.77
C GLY A 713 13.37 -6.97 4.30
N SER A 714 12.20 -6.38 4.06
CA SER A 714 12.04 -4.98 3.65
C SER A 714 11.00 -4.22 4.48
N LEU A 715 11.20 -2.90 4.56
CA LEU A 715 10.30 -1.96 5.23
C LEU A 715 9.38 -1.26 4.26
N TRP A 716 8.20 -0.94 4.78
CA TRP A 716 7.12 -0.21 4.15
C TRP A 716 6.54 0.81 5.12
N ASN A 717 5.57 1.59 4.63
CA ASN A 717 4.89 2.65 5.38
C ASN A 717 5.87 3.69 5.97
N ILE A 718 6.91 4.03 5.21
CA ILE A 718 7.81 5.12 5.57
C ILE A 718 7.04 6.43 5.34
N PRO A 719 6.94 7.32 6.33
CA PRO A 719 6.21 8.57 6.17
C PRO A 719 6.74 9.36 4.97
N GLY A 720 5.84 9.90 4.15
CA GLY A 720 6.20 10.63 2.95
C GLY A 720 5.19 11.72 2.61
N GLY A 721 5.45 12.39 1.50
CA GLY A 721 4.57 13.39 0.91
C GLY A 721 5.10 13.85 -0.43
N PHE A 722 4.56 14.95 -0.94
CA PHE A 722 4.85 15.40 -2.30
C PHE A 722 6.03 16.37 -2.31
N PHE A 723 7.03 16.03 -3.11
CA PHE A 723 8.16 16.89 -3.41
C PHE A 723 8.08 17.34 -4.86
N ASN A 724 8.23 18.64 -5.07
CA ASN A 724 8.28 19.25 -6.38
C ASN A 724 9.71 19.24 -6.89
N THR A 725 10.01 18.36 -7.85
CA THR A 725 11.36 18.19 -8.39
C THR A 725 11.83 19.41 -9.20
N CYS A 726 10.92 20.29 -9.62
CA CYS A 726 11.25 21.48 -10.40
C CYS A 726 11.63 22.67 -9.52
N THR A 727 11.02 22.80 -8.33
CA THR A 727 11.33 23.88 -7.36
C THR A 727 12.27 23.43 -6.25
N GLY A 728 12.37 22.12 -6.02
CA GLY A 728 13.10 21.53 -4.91
C GLY A 728 12.40 21.69 -3.56
N LEU A 729 11.08 21.94 -3.55
CA LEU A 729 10.29 22.19 -2.34
C LEU A 729 9.41 20.99 -1.97
N TYR A 730 9.20 20.80 -0.67
CA TYR A 730 8.17 19.90 -0.15
C TYR A 730 6.83 20.63 -0.16
N GLU A 731 5.85 20.07 -0.86
CA GLU A 731 4.52 20.66 -1.10
C GLU A 731 3.49 20.22 -0.06
N GLY A 732 3.88 19.36 0.90
CA GLY A 732 3.02 18.84 1.94
C GLY A 732 2.67 17.36 1.76
N ASP A 733 1.86 16.86 2.69
CA ASP A 733 1.39 15.46 2.71
C ASP A 733 0.35 15.20 1.61
N TYR A 734 -0.33 16.26 1.16
CA TYR A 734 -1.40 16.24 0.15
C TYR A 734 -1.19 17.36 -0.87
N ILE A 735 -1.55 17.12 -2.12
CA ILE A 735 -1.63 18.17 -3.14
C ILE A 735 -3.07 18.67 -3.21
N ASN A 736 -3.27 19.90 -2.73
CA ASN A 736 -4.55 20.58 -2.78
C ASN A 736 -4.59 21.54 -3.98
N GLY A 737 -4.76 20.99 -5.19
CA GLY A 737 -4.75 21.77 -6.43
C GLY A 737 -4.63 20.94 -7.71
N SER A 738 -4.25 21.59 -8.82
CA SER A 738 -3.97 20.88 -10.07
C SER A 738 -2.69 20.07 -9.95
N TRP A 739 -2.73 18.83 -10.45
CA TRP A 739 -1.53 17.99 -10.55
C TRP A 739 -0.48 18.64 -11.44
N SER A 740 0.79 18.51 -11.05
CA SER A 740 1.95 18.89 -11.84
C SER A 740 2.85 17.68 -12.07
N ASP A 741 3.39 17.55 -13.28
CA ASP A 741 4.33 16.48 -13.63
C ASP A 741 5.67 16.60 -12.88
N CYS A 742 5.91 17.71 -12.18
CA CYS A 742 7.03 17.89 -11.26
C CYS A 742 6.82 17.23 -9.89
N TYR A 743 5.60 16.81 -9.54
CA TYR A 743 5.33 16.23 -8.22
C TYR A 743 5.75 14.77 -8.17
N ARG A 744 6.53 14.41 -7.15
CA ARG A 744 6.92 13.05 -6.82
C ARG A 744 6.60 12.78 -5.37
N TRP A 745 5.96 11.64 -5.09
CA TRP A 745 5.86 11.17 -3.73
C TRP A 745 7.23 10.67 -3.27
N VAL A 746 7.70 11.16 -2.12
CA VAL A 746 9.01 10.83 -1.55
C VAL A 746 8.90 10.66 -0.04
N SER A 747 9.80 9.88 0.55
CA SER A 747 9.90 9.75 2.01
C SER A 747 10.26 11.10 2.65
N LYS A 748 9.59 11.50 3.75
CA LYS A 748 9.83 12.74 4.50
C LYS A 748 11.26 12.82 5.03
N PHE A 749 11.85 11.66 5.30
CA PHE A 749 13.23 11.48 5.72
C PHE A 749 13.82 10.19 5.15
N THR A 750 15.15 10.15 5.09
CA THR A 750 15.88 8.90 4.88
C THR A 750 16.13 8.24 6.22
N ILE A 751 15.76 6.97 6.41
CA ILE A 751 16.24 6.19 7.55
C ILE A 751 17.76 5.98 7.39
N PRO A 752 18.61 6.41 8.35
CA PRO A 752 20.04 6.20 8.26
C PRO A 752 20.43 4.72 8.30
N ASP A 753 21.56 4.36 7.71
CA ASP A 753 22.11 3.01 7.84
C ASP A 753 22.48 2.73 9.30
N GLY A 754 22.11 1.55 9.80
CA GLY A 754 22.34 1.15 11.18
C GLY A 754 21.36 1.74 12.19
N SER A 755 20.30 2.45 11.75
CA SER A 755 19.22 2.84 12.66
C SER A 755 18.57 1.61 13.28
N GLN A 756 18.36 1.70 14.59
CA GLN A 756 17.73 0.65 15.37
C GLN A 756 16.22 0.64 15.14
N LEU A 757 15.70 -0.56 14.98
CA LEU A 757 14.28 -0.87 14.94
C LEU A 757 13.97 -1.83 16.08
N THR A 758 12.80 -1.71 16.69
CA THR A 758 12.36 -2.60 17.76
C THR A 758 11.11 -3.36 17.31
N ASP A 759 11.17 -4.69 17.36
CA ASP A 759 10.02 -5.58 17.20
C ASP A 759 9.48 -5.95 18.59
N ASN A 760 8.29 -5.47 18.92
CA ASN A 760 7.62 -5.74 20.19
C ASN A 760 6.62 -6.92 20.12
N SER A 761 6.50 -7.61 18.98
CA SER A 761 5.46 -8.64 18.76
C SER A 761 5.63 -9.92 19.58
N SER A 762 6.85 -10.25 20.05
CA SER A 762 7.14 -11.53 20.72
C SER A 762 7.05 -11.51 22.25
N GLY A 763 6.45 -10.48 22.87
CA GLY A 763 6.41 -10.31 24.33
C GLY A 763 7.76 -9.97 24.98
N SER A 764 8.86 -10.03 24.22
CA SER A 764 10.18 -9.47 24.53
C SER A 764 10.66 -8.66 23.32
N PRO A 765 11.10 -7.41 23.51
CA PRO A 765 11.58 -6.57 22.40
C PRO A 765 12.80 -7.19 21.70
N VAL A 766 12.75 -7.28 20.37
CA VAL A 766 13.87 -7.70 19.52
C VAL A 766 14.43 -6.50 18.78
N THR A 767 15.73 -6.27 18.91
CA THR A 767 16.44 -5.18 18.21
C THR A 767 16.89 -5.63 16.82
N LEU A 768 16.47 -4.88 15.80
CA LEU A 768 16.81 -5.03 14.40
C LEU A 768 17.47 -3.76 13.86
N TYR A 769 18.07 -3.83 12.67
CA TYR A 769 18.80 -2.72 12.07
C TYR A 769 18.39 -2.51 10.61
N SER A 770 18.20 -1.25 10.21
CA SER A 770 17.90 -0.89 8.82
C SER A 770 19.16 -0.61 8.00
N LYS A 771 19.11 -0.94 6.72
CA LYS A 771 20.10 -0.53 5.73
C LYS A 771 19.42 -0.13 4.43
N ARG A 772 19.87 0.95 3.80
CA ARG A 772 19.39 1.40 2.49
C ARG A 772 19.79 0.38 1.42
N LEU A 773 18.85 0.03 0.54
CA LEU A 773 19.09 -0.87 -0.59
C LEU A 773 19.00 -0.12 -1.92
N ASN A 774 17.87 0.54 -2.17
CA ASN A 774 17.60 1.25 -3.43
C ASN A 774 16.96 2.61 -3.14
N GLY A 775 17.26 3.58 -3.99
CA GLY A 775 16.75 4.94 -3.92
C GLY A 775 17.17 5.76 -5.14
N ASP A 776 16.62 6.96 -5.23
CA ASP A 776 16.91 7.95 -6.26
C ASP A 776 17.68 9.13 -5.68
N GLN A 777 18.53 9.76 -6.49
CA GLN A 777 19.17 11.03 -6.16
C GLN A 777 18.83 12.05 -7.25
N PHE A 778 18.29 13.18 -6.84
CA PHE A 778 17.94 14.30 -7.71
C PHE A 778 18.93 15.44 -7.47
N LEU A 779 19.49 15.99 -8.55
CA LEU A 779 20.38 17.14 -8.48
C LEU A 779 19.58 18.38 -8.06
N ALA A 780 20.10 19.14 -7.09
CA ALA A 780 19.48 20.41 -6.71
C ALA A 780 19.74 21.47 -7.79
N THR A 781 18.83 22.41 -7.98
CA THR A 781 19.08 23.58 -8.83
C THR A 781 20.19 24.45 -8.24
N LYS A 782 21.01 25.07 -9.09
CA LYS A 782 22.13 25.92 -8.67
C LYS A 782 22.18 27.23 -9.44
N VAL A 783 22.33 28.35 -8.73
CA VAL A 783 22.62 29.63 -9.38
C VAL A 783 24.12 29.73 -9.63
N VAL A 784 24.53 29.68 -10.90
CA VAL A 784 25.94 29.82 -11.28
C VAL A 784 26.21 31.25 -11.75
N ALA A 785 27.13 31.94 -11.10
CA ALA A 785 27.49 33.32 -11.44
C ALA A 785 28.06 33.45 -12.86
N GLY A 786 27.83 34.61 -13.49
CA GLY A 786 28.21 34.86 -14.89
C GLY A 786 27.19 34.30 -15.88
N THR A 787 27.33 34.67 -17.15
CA THR A 787 26.52 34.12 -18.25
C THR A 787 27.42 33.25 -19.11
N ARG A 788 27.01 32.00 -19.35
CA ARG A 788 27.72 31.09 -20.27
C ARG A 788 27.48 31.50 -21.72
N ASP A 789 28.53 31.40 -22.52
CA ASP A 789 28.46 31.69 -23.96
C ASP A 789 28.04 30.43 -24.72
N TYR A 790 26.74 30.14 -24.72
CA TYR A 790 26.18 28.99 -25.42
C TYR A 790 26.38 29.04 -26.94
N ALA A 791 26.54 30.23 -27.52
CA ALA A 791 26.83 30.35 -28.95
C ALA A 791 28.27 29.90 -29.26
N ALA A 792 29.22 30.22 -28.38
CA ALA A 792 30.58 29.70 -28.47
C ALA A 792 30.63 28.18 -28.24
N ILE A 793 29.88 27.65 -27.25
CA ILE A 793 29.76 26.20 -27.02
C ILE A 793 29.21 25.50 -28.28
N GLN A 794 28.12 26.05 -28.85
CA GLN A 794 27.53 25.50 -30.07
C GLN A 794 28.52 25.50 -31.24
N SER A 795 29.26 26.61 -31.40
CA SER A 795 30.24 26.75 -32.50
C SER A 795 31.46 25.84 -32.33
N ALA A 796 31.87 25.56 -31.08
CA ALA A 796 33.00 24.70 -30.76
C ALA A 796 32.64 23.20 -30.81
N ASN A 797 31.36 22.86 -30.64
CA ASN A 797 30.85 21.50 -30.59
C ASN A 797 29.79 21.23 -31.68
N PRO A 798 30.08 21.52 -32.96
CA PRO A 798 29.11 21.27 -34.01
C PRO A 798 28.83 19.77 -34.08
N ILE A 799 27.56 19.39 -34.20
CA ILE A 799 27.24 17.99 -34.45
C ILE A 799 27.81 17.61 -35.81
N ALA A 800 28.77 16.69 -35.81
CA ALA A 800 29.49 16.29 -37.00
C ALA A 800 28.54 15.83 -38.11
N GLU A 801 28.89 16.12 -39.36
CA GLU A 801 28.15 15.62 -40.52
C GLU A 801 28.12 14.09 -40.48
N ALA A 802 26.97 13.49 -40.79
CA ALA A 802 26.79 12.03 -40.70
C ALA A 802 27.82 11.24 -41.53
N THR A 803 28.38 11.84 -42.58
CA THR A 803 29.44 11.27 -43.44
C THR A 803 30.79 11.09 -42.74
N LYS A 804 30.99 11.69 -41.56
CA LYS A 804 32.21 11.55 -40.75
C LYS A 804 32.08 10.52 -39.63
N LEU A 805 30.88 10.03 -39.38
CA LEU A 805 30.59 9.10 -38.31
C LEU A 805 30.71 7.67 -38.83
N THR A 806 31.40 6.81 -38.10
CA THR A 806 31.59 5.39 -38.45
C THR A 806 30.41 4.55 -37.93
N ASP A 807 29.86 3.67 -38.76
CA ASP A 807 28.78 2.76 -38.36
C ASP A 807 29.31 1.62 -37.47
N MET A 808 28.92 1.63 -36.20
CA MET A 808 29.29 0.64 -35.19
C MET A 808 28.27 -0.50 -35.07
N GLY A 809 27.20 -0.46 -35.85
CA GLY A 809 26.07 -1.37 -35.82
C GLY A 809 26.18 -2.55 -36.80
N PRO A 810 25.08 -3.29 -37.01
CA PRO A 810 25.04 -4.48 -37.86
C PRO A 810 25.31 -4.24 -39.36
N ASN A 811 25.27 -2.97 -39.77
CA ASN A 811 25.61 -2.45 -41.11
C ASN A 811 27.09 -2.06 -41.27
N GLY A 812 27.81 -1.87 -40.17
CA GLY A 812 29.23 -1.51 -40.17
C GLY A 812 30.13 -2.58 -40.75
N THR A 813 31.33 -2.18 -41.19
CA THR A 813 32.36 -3.14 -41.61
C THR A 813 32.83 -3.97 -40.39
N GLU A 814 33.37 -5.18 -40.61
CA GLU A 814 33.95 -5.98 -39.51
C GLU A 814 35.03 -5.24 -38.71
N ALA A 815 35.73 -4.29 -39.33
CA ALA A 815 36.70 -3.45 -38.64
C ALA A 815 36.07 -2.41 -37.71
N ASN A 816 34.78 -2.09 -37.91
CA ASN A 816 34.02 -1.11 -37.11
C ASN A 816 33.28 -1.77 -35.94
N LYS A 817 33.17 -3.11 -35.89
CA LYS A 817 32.45 -3.80 -34.82
C LYS A 817 33.28 -3.83 -33.53
N ILE A 818 32.59 -3.76 -32.39
CA ILE A 818 33.20 -3.91 -31.05
C ILE A 818 33.55 -5.39 -30.82
N GLY A 819 34.56 -5.89 -31.54
CA GLY A 819 35.13 -7.23 -31.39
C GLY A 819 34.19 -8.40 -31.75
N THR A 820 34.69 -9.62 -31.59
CA THR A 820 33.88 -10.84 -31.72
C THR A 820 32.91 -10.95 -30.54
N VAL A 821 31.69 -11.43 -30.79
CA VAL A 821 30.71 -11.78 -29.74
C VAL A 821 31.42 -12.59 -28.63
N PRO A 822 31.30 -12.19 -27.35
CA PRO A 822 31.94 -12.92 -26.25
C PRO A 822 31.47 -14.38 -26.21
N THR A 823 32.37 -15.33 -26.47
CA THR A 823 32.08 -16.77 -26.35
C THR A 823 32.20 -17.26 -24.91
N LEU A 824 32.80 -16.45 -24.04
CA LEU A 824 32.89 -16.68 -22.61
C LEU A 824 31.85 -15.77 -21.93
N LEU A 825 30.66 -16.31 -21.69
CA LEU A 825 29.63 -15.60 -20.93
C LEU A 825 29.91 -15.79 -19.44
N ARG A 826 30.01 -14.68 -18.69
CA ARG A 826 30.10 -14.73 -17.22
C ARG A 826 28.88 -15.49 -16.70
N ASN A 827 29.09 -16.48 -15.83
CA ASN A 827 28.04 -17.31 -15.25
C ASN A 827 27.19 -18.04 -16.32
N ASN A 828 27.77 -18.42 -17.46
CA ASN A 828 27.07 -19.09 -18.59
C ASN A 828 25.86 -18.31 -19.15
N GLY A 829 25.79 -16.99 -18.91
CA GLY A 829 24.66 -16.15 -19.29
C GLY A 829 23.61 -15.97 -18.19
N ASP A 830 23.73 -16.66 -17.05
CA ASP A 830 22.89 -16.42 -15.88
C ASP A 830 23.24 -15.07 -15.21
N PRO A 831 22.28 -14.39 -14.58
CA PRO A 831 22.52 -13.13 -13.86
C PRO A 831 23.67 -13.27 -12.84
N SER A 832 24.69 -12.41 -12.97
CA SER A 832 25.86 -12.42 -12.09
C SER A 832 25.61 -11.76 -10.72
N VAL A 833 24.49 -11.03 -10.60
CA VAL A 833 24.05 -10.39 -9.36
C VAL A 833 22.56 -10.62 -9.22
N ILE A 834 22.15 -11.23 -8.10
CA ILE A 834 20.74 -11.38 -7.73
C ILE A 834 20.60 -10.78 -6.34
N MET A 835 19.73 -9.78 -6.19
CA MET A 835 19.44 -9.11 -4.92
C MET A 835 20.70 -8.61 -4.18
N GLY A 836 21.69 -8.10 -4.93
CA GLY A 836 22.93 -7.54 -4.38
C GLY A 836 23.98 -8.56 -3.92
N LYS A 837 23.74 -9.87 -4.08
CA LYS A 837 24.75 -10.92 -3.89
C LYS A 837 25.35 -11.29 -5.24
N VAL A 838 26.68 -11.19 -5.34
CA VAL A 838 27.42 -11.64 -6.54
C VAL A 838 27.45 -13.17 -6.52
N LYS A 839 26.92 -13.81 -7.57
CA LYS A 839 27.05 -15.25 -7.77
C LYS A 839 28.36 -15.49 -8.52
N GLU A 840 29.44 -15.75 -7.79
CA GLU A 840 30.70 -16.15 -8.42
C GLU A 840 30.79 -17.67 -8.51
N THR A 841 30.81 -18.20 -9.74
CA THR A 841 31.39 -19.51 -9.98
C THR A 841 32.91 -19.36 -10.00
N THR A 842 33.60 -20.03 -9.09
CA THR A 842 35.04 -19.92 -8.76
C THR A 842 36.02 -20.21 -9.92
N GLU A 843 35.59 -20.34 -11.17
CA GLU A 843 36.38 -20.96 -12.25
C GLU A 843 36.93 -20.04 -13.35
N GLN A 844 36.77 -18.71 -13.31
CA GLN A 844 37.23 -17.85 -14.43
C GLN A 844 38.22 -16.72 -14.10
N LEU A 845 38.72 -16.64 -12.86
CA LEU A 845 39.74 -15.62 -12.49
C LEU A 845 41.15 -15.87 -13.07
N ALA A 846 41.37 -16.91 -13.89
CA ALA A 846 42.71 -17.29 -14.34
C ALA A 846 43.18 -16.65 -15.67
N THR A 847 42.36 -15.86 -16.37
CA THR A 847 42.75 -15.34 -17.69
C THR A 847 42.19 -13.95 -17.96
N ILE A 848 42.70 -12.94 -17.26
CA ILE A 848 42.70 -11.57 -17.76
C ILE A 848 44.13 -11.28 -18.24
N PRO A 849 44.38 -11.11 -19.54
CA PRO A 849 45.63 -10.53 -20.01
C PRO A 849 45.66 -9.07 -19.56
N THR A 850 46.63 -8.70 -18.74
CA THR A 850 46.99 -7.30 -18.54
C THR A 850 47.51 -6.73 -19.86
N ALA A 851 46.88 -5.68 -20.37
CA ALA A 851 47.38 -4.93 -21.51
C ALA A 851 47.59 -3.45 -21.12
N ASN A 852 48.75 -2.94 -21.57
CA ASN A 852 49.30 -1.60 -21.40
C ASN A 852 48.46 -0.50 -22.06
#